data_AF-A0AAN0JY43-F1
#
_entry.id   AF-A0AAN0JY43-F1
#
_cell.length_a   1.000
_cell.length_b   1.000
_cell.length_c   1.000
_cell.angle_alpha   90.00
_cell.angle_beta   90.00
_cell.angle_gamma   90.00
#
_symmetry.space_group_name_H-M   'P 1'
#
loop_
_entity.id
_entity.type
_entity.pdbx_description
1 polymer ?
#
loop_
_entity_poly.entity_id
_entity_poly.type
_entity_poly.pdbx_seq_one_letter_code
_entity_poly.pdbx_strand_id
1 'polypeptide(L)'
;MRRAYGGMLSFEHDGVHHLLMIGGIGSKPVVQLSHSGYSELPSGRWRTNEHSMYNLSSRKWSNPSIIGQCIPPVSGFVIEKISNTRAVLFGGLETDGEAKVTITDNIYNIILEISVSTVFWQCVKKPETIDQWPMGRYLHGGAAIITGSNHPMLVISGGRDKDGVTLDDFWIFNIAQHSWIKLDVPHSVSKRLDHSLSVFIMSPSCVWILTVGGSLVTSPNIVMLTELVIDKGEWTVGDTFDTNGMKNEEYKKKYLQHLELGRKMWLEADYQKPRKGDTADIEQTVQALMKNLEEKEREAQFLHQQLEQNKTEKEHEIKRYSHLLQEKDRVEAEREQRYNSQLEEKEREHQDVLQEKNKELQEKDRELHQLQEAVHVYQQRALANDHWVINKDEVTLTKEELGRGSYAVVTVGIFRDLRVAVKSLHNIIISDYNLALFSREMSIASRVRHPNLVQFIGATKVDNPLILTELMSTSLNQELRRNRLTNQQILSIAQDVALGLNYLHLFKPQPIIHRDVSSPNVLLKPCTGAAGFEAKVADYGTAKLVQVDSTGTVMPGNVAYAAPEARDPDQHSPAMDVYSYSVLLMEMTLGSPPEMTMAEREVQAGSVSWSDMKSLIQIGINASPRARLTMAQVIESLKRINIFDTL
;
A
#
# COMPACT_ATOMS: atom_id res chain seq x y z
N MET A 1 3.15 -2.05 -4.31
CA MET A 1 2.07 -1.06 -4.12
C MET A 1 0.74 -1.79 -4.13
N ARG A 2 -0.17 -1.56 -3.16
CA ARG A 2 -1.55 -2.09 -3.26
C ARG A 2 -2.31 -1.19 -4.24
N ARG A 3 -2.78 -1.75 -5.35
CA ARG A 3 -3.53 -1.03 -6.39
C ARG A 3 -4.91 -1.65 -6.56
N ALA A 4 -5.91 -0.82 -6.80
CA ALA A 4 -7.26 -1.21 -7.19
C ALA A 4 -7.52 -0.76 -8.63
N TYR A 5 -8.48 -1.39 -9.30
CA TYR A 5 -8.91 -1.03 -10.66
C TYR A 5 -7.76 -0.99 -11.69
N GLY A 6 -6.74 -1.84 -11.49
CA GLY A 6 -5.66 -2.08 -12.46
C GLY A 6 -5.87 -3.39 -13.21
N GLY A 7 -5.03 -3.65 -14.19
CA GLY A 7 -5.03 -4.86 -15.00
C GLY A 7 -4.06 -5.91 -14.47
N MET A 8 -4.40 -7.18 -14.61
CA MET A 8 -3.55 -8.31 -14.24
C MET A 8 -3.62 -9.42 -15.28
N LEU A 9 -2.48 -9.90 -15.76
CA LEU A 9 -2.38 -10.95 -16.77
C LEU A 9 -1.42 -12.05 -16.33
N SER A 10 -1.80 -13.31 -16.50
CA SER A 10 -0.93 -14.47 -16.29
C SER A 10 -0.47 -15.09 -17.61
N PHE A 11 0.82 -15.35 -17.78
CA PHE A 11 1.36 -16.01 -18.96
C PHE A 11 2.55 -16.92 -18.62
N GLU A 12 2.91 -17.78 -19.56
CA GLU A 12 4.05 -18.68 -19.45
C GLU A 12 5.10 -18.31 -20.49
N HIS A 13 6.36 -18.37 -20.09
CA HIS A 13 7.52 -18.20 -20.96
C HIS A 13 8.65 -19.09 -20.48
N ASP A 14 9.24 -19.88 -21.38
CA ASP A 14 10.30 -20.84 -21.08
C ASP A 14 10.00 -21.76 -19.88
N GLY A 15 8.75 -22.24 -19.77
CA GLY A 15 8.30 -23.09 -18.67
C GLY A 15 8.13 -22.36 -17.33
N VAL A 16 8.20 -21.03 -17.30
CA VAL A 16 8.03 -20.22 -16.11
C VAL A 16 6.78 -19.35 -16.19
N HIS A 17 5.91 -19.46 -15.19
CA HIS A 17 4.73 -18.64 -15.05
C HIS A 17 5.06 -17.25 -14.51
N HIS A 18 4.48 -16.23 -15.14
CA HIS A 18 4.63 -14.83 -14.80
C HIS A 18 3.27 -14.16 -14.64
N LEU A 19 3.22 -13.13 -13.79
CA LEU A 19 2.07 -12.28 -13.56
C LEU A 19 2.44 -10.82 -13.87
N LEU A 20 1.80 -10.23 -14.87
CA LEU A 20 1.99 -8.83 -15.25
C LEU A 20 0.85 -7.98 -14.66
N MET A 21 1.23 -7.02 -13.83
CA MET A 21 0.35 -6.01 -13.24
C MET A 21 0.52 -4.68 -13.98
N ILE A 22 -0.58 -4.03 -14.35
CA ILE A 22 -0.56 -2.79 -15.14
C ILE A 22 -1.51 -1.76 -14.54
N GLY A 23 -1.01 -0.55 -14.32
CA GLY A 23 -1.82 0.62 -13.99
C GLY A 23 -2.65 0.51 -12.71
N GLY A 24 -3.78 1.24 -12.67
CA GLY A 24 -4.70 1.28 -11.53
C GLY A 24 -4.51 2.48 -10.60
N ILE A 25 -5.23 2.49 -9.48
CA ILE A 25 -5.21 3.53 -8.44
C ILE A 25 -4.67 2.97 -7.13
N GLY A 26 -3.74 3.66 -6.49
CA GLY A 26 -3.16 3.26 -5.21
C GLY A 26 -2.63 4.43 -4.39
N SER A 27 -1.84 4.10 -3.36
CA SER A 27 -1.05 5.08 -2.62
C SER A 27 0.10 5.61 -3.48
N LYS A 28 0.63 6.79 -3.15
CA LYS A 28 1.83 7.33 -3.80
C LYS A 28 2.97 6.31 -3.76
N PRO A 29 3.60 5.98 -4.90
CA PRO A 29 4.77 5.11 -4.91
C PRO A 29 5.92 5.73 -4.12
N VAL A 30 6.64 4.90 -3.36
CA VAL A 30 7.89 5.31 -2.70
C VAL A 30 8.97 5.63 -3.74
N VAL A 31 8.97 4.90 -4.87
CA VAL A 31 9.89 5.10 -5.99
C VAL A 31 9.07 5.23 -7.27
N GLN A 32 9.20 6.36 -7.96
CA GLN A 32 8.56 6.59 -9.26
C GLN A 32 9.50 6.14 -10.38
N LEU A 33 9.01 5.25 -11.24
CA LEU A 33 9.73 4.82 -12.44
C LEU A 33 9.70 5.93 -13.51
N SER A 34 10.85 6.26 -14.08
CA SER A 34 11.04 7.35 -15.05
C SER A 34 10.20 7.23 -16.32
N HIS A 35 9.80 6.01 -16.70
CA HIS A 35 9.01 5.72 -17.91
C HIS A 35 7.51 5.54 -17.61
N SER A 36 7.08 5.77 -16.37
CA SER A 36 5.68 5.67 -15.96
C SER A 36 5.13 7.04 -15.60
N GLY A 37 3.92 7.32 -16.05
CA GLY A 37 3.14 8.47 -15.64
C GLY A 37 2.45 8.20 -14.31
N TYR A 38 2.29 9.26 -13.53
CA TYR A 38 1.63 9.25 -12.23
C TYR A 38 0.76 10.50 -12.12
N SER A 39 -0.54 10.32 -11.88
CA SER A 39 -1.50 11.42 -11.74
C SER A 39 -2.13 11.38 -10.37
N GLU A 40 -2.03 12.48 -9.62
CA GLU A 40 -2.68 12.63 -8.32
C GLU A 40 -4.17 12.92 -8.50
N LEU A 41 -5.00 12.22 -7.72
CA LEU A 41 -6.45 12.39 -7.71
C LEU A 41 -6.85 13.30 -6.54
N PRO A 42 -8.02 13.99 -6.61
CA PRO A 42 -8.52 14.82 -5.51
C PRO A 42 -8.67 14.08 -4.16
N SER A 43 -8.76 12.74 -4.20
CA SER A 43 -8.79 11.89 -3.00
C SER A 43 -7.43 11.68 -2.32
N GLY A 44 -6.34 12.25 -2.85
CA GLY A 44 -4.95 12.01 -2.41
C GLY A 44 -4.38 10.65 -2.86
N ARG A 45 -5.15 9.85 -3.60
CA ARG A 45 -4.68 8.62 -4.26
C ARG A 45 -4.03 8.93 -5.59
N TRP A 46 -3.20 8.01 -6.07
CA TRP A 46 -2.42 8.16 -7.29
C TRP A 46 -2.84 7.13 -8.33
N ARG A 47 -3.10 7.59 -9.55
CA ARG A 47 -3.29 6.75 -10.73
C ARG A 47 -1.98 6.61 -11.48
N THR A 48 -1.75 5.45 -12.10
CA THR A 48 -0.51 5.18 -12.83
C THR A 48 -0.73 4.31 -14.07
N ASN A 49 0.26 4.28 -14.96
CA ASN A 49 0.43 3.28 -16.01
C ASN A 49 1.65 2.37 -15.74
N GLU A 50 2.11 2.30 -14.49
CA GLU A 50 3.27 1.49 -14.10
C GLU A 50 3.02 -0.01 -14.36
N HIS A 51 4.03 -0.68 -14.91
CA HIS A 51 4.04 -2.11 -15.19
C HIS A 51 4.95 -2.82 -14.21
N SER A 52 4.47 -3.92 -13.63
CA SER A 52 5.26 -4.76 -12.72
C SER A 52 5.08 -6.22 -13.07
N MET A 53 6.17 -6.95 -13.20
CA MET A 53 6.20 -8.38 -13.53
C MET A 53 6.56 -9.17 -12.28
N TYR A 54 5.78 -10.20 -11.94
CA TYR A 54 6.07 -11.13 -10.86
C TYR A 54 6.35 -12.52 -11.43
N ASN A 55 7.52 -13.05 -11.14
CA ASN A 55 7.92 -14.39 -11.56
C ASN A 55 7.53 -15.39 -10.46
N LEU A 56 6.65 -16.34 -10.77
CA LEU A 56 6.10 -17.26 -9.76
C LEU A 56 7.15 -18.23 -9.21
N SER A 57 8.07 -18.71 -10.06
CA SER A 57 9.09 -19.67 -9.65
C SER A 57 10.13 -19.06 -8.71
N SER A 58 10.61 -17.86 -9.02
CA SER A 58 11.61 -17.14 -8.21
C SER A 58 11.00 -16.28 -7.10
N ARG A 59 9.68 -16.04 -7.14
CA ARG A 59 8.94 -15.16 -6.23
C ARG A 59 9.47 -13.72 -6.19
N LYS A 60 10.00 -13.23 -7.31
CA LYS A 60 10.60 -11.88 -7.43
C LYS A 60 9.80 -10.98 -8.36
N TRP A 61 9.80 -9.69 -8.03
CA TRP A 61 9.28 -8.62 -8.87
C TRP A 61 10.39 -8.06 -9.77
N SER A 62 10.04 -7.72 -11.00
CA SER A 62 10.86 -6.98 -11.96
C SER A 62 10.01 -5.95 -12.70
N ASN A 63 10.66 -4.94 -13.28
CA ASN A 63 9.99 -3.93 -14.09
C ASN A 63 10.37 -4.17 -15.56
N PRO A 64 9.41 -4.49 -16.44
CA PRO A 64 9.71 -4.64 -17.86
C PRO A 64 9.96 -3.27 -18.51
N SER A 65 10.85 -3.25 -19.50
CA SER A 65 11.04 -2.16 -20.45
C SER A 65 9.77 -1.96 -21.27
N ILE A 66 9.31 -0.72 -21.37
CA ILE A 66 8.09 -0.38 -22.10
C ILE A 66 8.45 0.26 -23.43
N ILE A 67 7.90 -0.28 -24.52
CA ILE A 67 8.14 0.19 -25.89
C ILE A 67 6.79 0.46 -26.57
N GLY A 68 6.76 1.43 -27.49
CA GLY A 68 5.57 1.74 -28.29
C GLY A 68 4.66 2.78 -27.64
N GLN A 69 3.41 2.82 -28.09
CA GLN A 69 2.42 3.82 -27.66
C GLN A 69 1.70 3.34 -26.38
N CYS A 70 2.42 3.39 -25.26
CA CYS A 70 1.93 2.96 -23.96
C CYS A 70 0.65 3.72 -23.55
N ILE A 71 -0.21 3.05 -22.79
CA ILE A 71 -1.40 3.66 -22.19
C ILE A 71 -1.03 4.84 -21.27
N PRO A 72 -1.88 5.89 -21.20
CA PRO A 72 -1.73 6.93 -20.19
C PRO A 72 -2.03 6.37 -18.78
N PRO A 73 -1.75 7.11 -17.69
CA PRO A 73 -2.18 6.73 -16.35
C PRO A 73 -3.69 6.50 -16.28
N VAL A 74 -4.10 5.23 -16.22
CA VAL A 74 -5.49 4.80 -16.42
C VAL A 74 -5.91 3.78 -15.36
N SER A 75 -7.20 3.74 -15.05
CA SER A 75 -7.80 2.77 -14.11
C SER A 75 -9.22 2.42 -14.48
N GLY A 76 -9.72 1.26 -14.06
CA GLY A 76 -11.09 0.82 -14.32
C GLY A 76 -11.33 0.41 -15.78
N PHE A 77 -10.26 -0.01 -16.45
CA PHE A 77 -10.27 -0.60 -17.78
C PHE A 77 -10.41 -2.12 -17.72
N VAL A 78 -10.69 -2.75 -18.85
CA VAL A 78 -10.62 -4.21 -19.01
C VAL A 78 -9.35 -4.57 -19.78
N ILE A 79 -8.69 -5.63 -19.36
CA ILE A 79 -7.55 -6.23 -20.06
C ILE A 79 -7.74 -7.74 -20.13
N GLU A 80 -7.66 -8.31 -21.33
CA GLU A 80 -7.92 -9.72 -21.56
C GLU A 80 -6.78 -10.40 -22.32
N LYS A 81 -6.46 -11.62 -21.89
CA LYS A 81 -5.42 -12.45 -22.50
C LYS A 81 -5.97 -13.08 -23.79
N ILE A 82 -5.24 -12.90 -24.88
CA ILE A 82 -5.55 -13.51 -26.19
C ILE A 82 -4.70 -14.75 -26.44
N SER A 83 -3.42 -14.68 -26.08
CA SER A 83 -2.49 -15.82 -26.12
C SER A 83 -1.44 -15.64 -25.03
N ASN A 84 -0.47 -16.54 -24.91
CA ASN A 84 0.67 -16.29 -24.01
C ASN A 84 1.43 -15.00 -24.38
N THR A 85 1.43 -14.60 -25.65
CA THR A 85 2.19 -13.47 -26.20
C THR A 85 1.34 -12.27 -26.59
N ARG A 86 0.03 -12.27 -26.35
CA ARG A 86 -0.86 -11.17 -26.77
C ARG A 86 -1.97 -10.93 -25.77
N ALA A 87 -2.32 -9.67 -25.58
CA ALA A 87 -3.45 -9.24 -24.78
C ALA A 87 -4.11 -8.01 -25.41
N VAL A 88 -5.32 -7.70 -25.01
CA VAL A 88 -6.07 -6.54 -25.50
C VAL A 88 -6.61 -5.75 -24.31
N LEU A 89 -6.56 -4.43 -24.38
CA LEU A 89 -7.08 -3.51 -23.37
C LEU A 89 -8.09 -2.56 -23.99
N PHE A 90 -9.20 -2.34 -23.28
CA PHE A 90 -10.19 -1.36 -23.68
C PHE A 90 -10.70 -0.53 -22.51
N GLY A 91 -10.98 0.74 -22.80
CA GLY A 91 -11.57 1.71 -21.88
C GLY A 91 -10.65 2.13 -20.74
N GLY A 92 -11.27 2.70 -19.70
CA GLY A 92 -10.62 3.21 -18.51
C GLY A 92 -10.77 4.72 -18.31
N LEU A 93 -10.53 5.13 -17.08
CA LEU A 93 -10.60 6.52 -16.63
C LEU A 93 -9.20 7.15 -16.58
N GLU A 94 -9.03 8.26 -17.27
CA GLU A 94 -7.82 9.08 -17.32
C GLU A 94 -8.02 10.38 -16.52
N THR A 95 -6.92 11.02 -16.12
CA THR A 95 -6.95 12.39 -15.59
C THR A 95 -5.94 13.20 -16.37
N ASP A 96 -6.40 14.27 -17.01
CA ASP A 96 -5.54 15.18 -17.75
C ASP A 96 -4.69 16.05 -16.80
N GLY A 97 -3.70 16.76 -17.36
CA GLY A 97 -2.80 17.64 -16.60
C GLY A 97 -3.47 18.83 -15.90
N GLU A 98 -4.77 19.06 -16.11
CA GLU A 98 -5.57 20.08 -15.42
C GLU A 98 -6.51 19.47 -14.35
N ALA A 99 -6.36 18.18 -14.04
CA ALA A 99 -7.23 17.43 -13.15
C ALA A 99 -8.69 17.28 -13.62
N LYS A 100 -8.98 17.50 -14.91
CA LYS A 100 -10.27 17.11 -15.50
C LYS A 100 -10.25 15.61 -15.80
N VAL A 101 -11.37 14.95 -15.50
CA VAL A 101 -11.57 13.53 -15.74
C VAL A 101 -11.86 13.35 -17.24
N THR A 102 -10.92 12.73 -17.96
CA THR A 102 -11.11 12.30 -19.34
C THR A 102 -11.31 10.78 -19.37
N ILE A 103 -12.03 10.28 -20.36
CA ILE A 103 -12.15 8.83 -20.60
C ILE A 103 -11.49 8.50 -21.92
N THR A 104 -10.73 7.41 -21.94
CA THR A 104 -10.17 6.88 -23.17
C THR A 104 -11.26 6.13 -23.96
N ASP A 105 -11.48 6.54 -25.21
CA ASP A 105 -12.29 5.84 -26.22
C ASP A 105 -11.44 5.04 -27.22
N ASN A 106 -10.12 5.08 -27.05
CA ASN A 106 -9.14 4.35 -27.85
C ASN A 106 -9.06 2.87 -27.42
N ILE A 107 -8.85 1.98 -28.40
CA ILE A 107 -8.48 0.58 -28.15
C ILE A 107 -6.97 0.50 -28.05
N TYR A 108 -6.47 -0.18 -27.04
CA TYR A 108 -5.03 -0.43 -26.91
C TYR A 108 -4.78 -1.93 -27.06
N ASN A 109 -4.14 -2.31 -28.17
CA ASN A 109 -3.68 -3.67 -28.38
C ASN A 109 -2.29 -3.83 -27.72
N ILE A 110 -2.12 -4.88 -26.93
CA ILE A 110 -0.83 -5.25 -26.36
C ILE A 110 -0.28 -6.41 -27.16
N ILE A 111 0.81 -6.18 -27.87
CA ILE A 111 1.62 -7.28 -28.38
C ILE A 111 2.71 -7.50 -27.33
N LEU A 112 2.56 -8.54 -26.51
CA LEU A 112 3.63 -8.96 -25.62
C LEU A 112 4.66 -9.68 -26.50
N GLU A 113 5.61 -8.93 -27.06
CA GLU A 113 6.86 -9.51 -27.54
C GLU A 113 7.62 -10.02 -26.32
N ILE A 114 7.32 -11.26 -25.91
CA ILE A 114 7.87 -11.87 -24.70
C ILE A 114 9.36 -12.17 -24.93
N SER A 115 10.18 -11.14 -24.81
CA SER A 115 11.40 -11.27 -24.03
C SER A 115 11.01 -10.90 -22.60
N VAL A 116 11.44 -11.67 -21.61
CA VAL A 116 11.08 -11.53 -20.17
C VAL A 116 11.30 -10.11 -19.59
N SER A 117 11.90 -9.21 -20.36
CA SER A 117 12.21 -7.83 -20.02
C SER A 117 11.42 -6.77 -20.79
N THR A 118 10.49 -7.08 -21.70
CA THR A 118 9.90 -6.05 -22.59
C THR A 118 8.39 -6.21 -22.78
N VAL A 119 7.65 -5.09 -22.76
CA VAL A 119 6.23 -5.01 -23.12
C VAL A 119 6.07 -3.98 -24.25
N PHE A 120 5.49 -4.41 -25.37
CA PHE A 120 5.25 -3.56 -26.53
C PHE A 120 3.76 -3.18 -26.64
N TRP A 121 3.50 -1.88 -26.77
CA TRP A 121 2.16 -1.32 -26.90
C TRP A 121 1.86 -0.83 -28.31
N GLN A 122 0.71 -1.25 -28.85
CA GLN A 122 0.16 -0.76 -30.10
C GLN A 122 -1.23 -0.16 -29.86
N CYS A 123 -1.37 1.16 -30.03
CA CYS A 123 -2.67 1.82 -29.94
C CYS A 123 -3.41 1.72 -31.28
N VAL A 124 -4.67 1.26 -31.25
CA VAL A 124 -5.60 1.29 -32.38
C VAL A 124 -6.61 2.40 -32.11
N LYS A 125 -6.39 3.54 -32.78
CA LYS A 125 -7.27 4.70 -32.70
C LYS A 125 -8.53 4.47 -33.52
N LYS A 126 -9.63 5.11 -33.11
CA LYS A 126 -10.88 5.15 -33.88
C LYS A 126 -10.59 5.73 -35.29
N PRO A 127 -10.90 4.99 -36.38
CA PRO A 127 -10.82 5.54 -37.73
C PRO A 127 -11.85 6.65 -37.94
N GLU A 128 -11.48 7.73 -38.63
CA GLU A 128 -12.36 8.89 -38.88
C GLU A 128 -13.62 8.53 -39.69
N THR A 129 -13.61 7.40 -40.40
CA THR A 129 -14.63 6.98 -41.39
C THR A 129 -15.65 5.96 -40.87
N ILE A 130 -15.56 5.54 -39.60
CA ILE A 130 -16.44 4.50 -39.03
C ILE A 130 -17.42 5.12 -38.02
N ASP A 131 -18.72 4.98 -38.31
CA ASP A 131 -19.79 5.50 -37.45
C ASP A 131 -20.08 4.62 -36.23
N GLN A 132 -19.88 3.30 -36.33
CA GLN A 132 -20.10 2.36 -35.23
C GLN A 132 -18.82 2.12 -34.43
N TRP A 133 -18.68 2.87 -33.34
CA TRP A 133 -17.61 2.68 -32.36
C TRP A 133 -18.19 2.81 -30.94
N PRO A 134 -17.84 1.92 -30.00
CA PRO A 134 -18.35 2.01 -28.64
C PRO A 134 -17.89 3.32 -27.99
N MET A 135 -18.77 3.95 -27.23
CA MET A 135 -18.38 5.09 -26.39
C MET A 135 -17.29 4.68 -25.39
N GLY A 136 -16.37 5.60 -25.11
CA GLY A 136 -15.36 5.44 -24.06
C GLY A 136 -16.03 5.16 -22.71
N ARG A 137 -15.48 4.21 -21.97
CA ARG A 137 -16.12 3.66 -20.77
C ARG A 137 -15.15 3.16 -19.70
N TYR A 138 -15.59 3.11 -18.45
CA TYR A 138 -14.85 2.53 -17.31
C TYR A 138 -15.79 1.70 -16.41
N LEU A 139 -15.21 0.83 -15.56
CA LEU A 139 -15.94 -0.12 -14.69
C LEU A 139 -16.92 -1.02 -15.46
N HIS A 140 -16.58 -1.30 -16.73
CA HIS A 140 -17.32 -2.20 -17.59
C HIS A 140 -16.80 -3.63 -17.44
N GLY A 141 -17.62 -4.61 -17.80
CA GLY A 141 -17.18 -6.00 -17.90
C GLY A 141 -16.61 -6.28 -19.28
N GLY A 142 -15.66 -7.21 -19.36
CA GLY A 142 -15.20 -7.73 -20.64
C GLY A 142 -14.60 -9.13 -20.50
N ALA A 143 -14.46 -9.81 -21.64
CA ALA A 143 -13.91 -11.16 -21.73
C ALA A 143 -13.43 -11.45 -23.16
N ALA A 144 -12.43 -12.31 -23.32
CA ALA A 144 -11.97 -12.76 -24.64
C ALA A 144 -12.72 -14.02 -25.12
N ILE A 145 -13.13 -14.04 -26.40
CA ILE A 145 -13.62 -15.23 -27.10
C ILE A 145 -12.51 -15.76 -28.01
N ILE A 146 -12.09 -17.01 -27.79
CA ILE A 146 -11.00 -17.67 -28.52
C ILE A 146 -11.48 -19.03 -29.04
N THR A 147 -12.14 -19.06 -30.19
CA THR A 147 -12.85 -20.24 -30.74
C THR A 147 -12.00 -21.19 -31.59
N GLY A 148 -10.66 -21.20 -31.46
CA GLY A 148 -9.76 -22.02 -32.29
C GLY A 148 -9.66 -21.59 -33.77
N SER A 149 -10.60 -20.79 -34.27
CA SER A 149 -10.46 -20.00 -35.48
C SER A 149 -9.47 -18.85 -35.22
N ASN A 150 -8.64 -18.48 -36.21
CA ASN A 150 -7.58 -17.46 -36.11
C ASN A 150 -8.06 -16.01 -35.84
N HIS A 151 -9.26 -15.81 -35.29
CA HIS A 151 -9.90 -14.51 -35.11
C HIS A 151 -10.32 -14.35 -33.64
N PRO A 152 -9.39 -14.01 -32.73
CA PRO A 152 -9.75 -13.73 -31.35
C PRO A 152 -10.63 -12.48 -31.27
N MET A 153 -11.57 -12.48 -30.34
CA MET A 153 -12.50 -11.37 -30.16
C MET A 153 -12.53 -10.90 -28.71
N LEU A 154 -12.78 -9.60 -28.50
CA LEU A 154 -13.02 -9.01 -27.19
C LEU A 154 -14.49 -8.66 -27.05
N VAL A 155 -15.13 -9.13 -25.99
CA VAL A 155 -16.48 -8.74 -25.60
C VAL A 155 -16.39 -7.67 -24.54
N ILE A 156 -17.23 -6.64 -24.64
CA ILE A 156 -17.42 -5.63 -23.58
C ILE A 156 -18.91 -5.41 -23.31
N SER A 157 -19.26 -5.11 -22.06
CA SER A 157 -20.64 -4.86 -21.63
C SER A 157 -20.69 -3.77 -20.57
N GLY A 158 -21.64 -2.84 -20.73
CA GLY A 158 -21.97 -1.83 -19.72
C GLY A 158 -20.84 -0.88 -19.36
N GLY A 159 -20.79 -0.50 -18.09
CA GLY A 159 -19.87 0.50 -17.51
C GLY A 159 -20.48 1.90 -17.43
N ARG A 160 -19.61 2.90 -17.30
CA ARG A 160 -19.99 4.32 -17.26
C ARG A 160 -19.24 5.14 -18.29
N ASP A 161 -19.89 6.18 -18.81
CA ASP A 161 -19.26 7.22 -19.63
C ASP A 161 -18.64 8.36 -18.81
N LYS A 162 -18.12 9.38 -19.50
CA LYS A 162 -17.36 10.48 -18.89
C LYS A 162 -18.21 11.36 -17.97
N ASP A 163 -19.51 11.38 -18.21
CA ASP A 163 -20.49 12.15 -17.45
C ASP A 163 -21.06 11.32 -16.28
N GLY A 164 -20.59 10.07 -16.12
CA GLY A 164 -21.01 9.14 -15.07
C GLY A 164 -22.31 8.41 -15.40
N VAL A 165 -22.82 8.53 -16.63
CA VAL A 165 -24.02 7.86 -17.09
C VAL A 165 -23.72 6.38 -17.31
N THR A 166 -24.63 5.52 -16.84
CA THR A 166 -24.48 4.07 -17.01
C THR A 166 -24.82 3.68 -18.44
N LEU A 167 -23.88 3.01 -19.09
CA LEU A 167 -24.02 2.52 -20.45
C LEU A 167 -24.84 1.22 -20.46
N ASP A 168 -25.56 1.02 -21.55
CA ASP A 168 -26.53 -0.06 -21.74
C ASP A 168 -26.38 -0.64 -23.14
N ASP A 169 -25.18 -1.13 -23.40
CA ASP A 169 -24.78 -1.69 -24.67
C ASP A 169 -23.80 -2.85 -24.46
N PHE A 170 -23.74 -3.71 -25.48
CA PHE A 170 -22.92 -4.90 -25.52
C PHE A 170 -22.24 -4.97 -26.88
N TRP A 171 -20.93 -5.17 -26.89
CA TRP A 171 -20.14 -5.10 -28.10
C TRP A 171 -19.15 -6.25 -28.21
N ILE A 172 -18.89 -6.68 -29.44
CA ILE A 172 -17.83 -7.62 -29.81
C ILE A 172 -16.85 -6.90 -30.74
N PHE A 173 -15.58 -6.90 -30.36
CA PHE A 173 -14.48 -6.44 -31.20
C PHE A 173 -13.80 -7.63 -31.86
N ASN A 174 -13.78 -7.66 -33.18
CA ASN A 174 -12.95 -8.58 -33.93
C ASN A 174 -11.53 -8.01 -34.02
N ILE A 175 -10.59 -8.63 -33.30
CA ILE A 175 -9.21 -8.13 -33.21
C ILE A 175 -8.50 -8.23 -34.56
N ALA A 176 -8.81 -9.25 -35.37
CA ALA A 176 -8.17 -9.45 -36.67
C ALA A 176 -8.68 -8.46 -37.73
N GLN A 177 -9.97 -8.15 -37.70
CA GLN A 177 -10.62 -7.23 -38.65
C GLN A 177 -10.62 -5.77 -38.18
N HIS A 178 -10.24 -5.51 -36.92
CA HIS A 178 -10.35 -4.21 -36.25
C HIS A 178 -11.76 -3.58 -36.37
N SER A 179 -12.80 -4.42 -36.26
CA SER A 179 -14.19 -4.02 -36.40
C SER A 179 -15.00 -4.31 -35.13
N TRP A 180 -15.96 -3.45 -34.84
CA TRP A 180 -16.91 -3.61 -33.75
C TRP A 180 -18.26 -4.07 -34.27
N ILE A 181 -18.91 -4.95 -33.52
CA ILE A 181 -20.29 -5.40 -33.73
C ILE A 181 -21.05 -5.11 -32.45
N LYS A 182 -22.15 -4.36 -32.54
CA LYS A 182 -23.06 -4.15 -31.42
C LYS A 182 -24.08 -5.28 -31.40
N LEU A 183 -24.35 -5.84 -30.24
CA LEU A 183 -25.38 -6.85 -30.04
C LEU A 183 -26.44 -6.38 -29.07
N ASP A 184 -27.70 -6.71 -29.36
CA ASP A 184 -28.83 -6.36 -28.51
C ASP A 184 -29.04 -7.46 -27.46
N VAL A 185 -28.55 -7.21 -26.26
CA VAL A 185 -28.75 -8.07 -25.08
C VAL A 185 -29.75 -7.44 -24.13
N PRO A 186 -30.39 -8.22 -23.22
CA PRO A 186 -31.28 -7.65 -22.22
C PRO A 186 -30.57 -6.62 -21.33
N HIS A 187 -31.30 -5.58 -20.88
CA HIS A 187 -30.80 -4.58 -19.92
C HIS A 187 -30.23 -5.19 -18.64
N SER A 188 -30.76 -6.35 -18.23
CA SER A 188 -30.24 -7.12 -17.10
C SER A 188 -28.84 -7.68 -17.35
N VAL A 189 -28.25 -7.54 -18.54
CA VAL A 189 -26.88 -7.96 -18.88
C VAL A 189 -26.03 -6.71 -19.15
N SER A 190 -26.51 -5.80 -19.99
CA SER A 190 -25.77 -4.62 -20.46
C SER A 190 -25.78 -3.44 -19.50
N LYS A 191 -26.87 -3.19 -18.76
CA LYS A 191 -27.01 -2.00 -17.90
C LYS A 191 -26.40 -2.22 -16.51
N ARG A 192 -25.10 -2.54 -16.47
CA ARG A 192 -24.37 -2.87 -15.23
C ARG A 192 -23.01 -2.19 -15.19
N LEU A 193 -22.48 -2.00 -13.99
CA LEU A 193 -21.09 -1.57 -13.74
C LEU A 193 -20.48 -2.40 -12.60
N ASP A 194 -19.15 -2.49 -12.54
CA ASP A 194 -18.42 -3.34 -11.58
C ASP A 194 -18.87 -4.82 -11.63
N HIS A 195 -19.19 -5.32 -12.83
CA HIS A 195 -19.54 -6.72 -13.08
C HIS A 195 -18.39 -7.44 -13.79
N SER A 196 -18.40 -8.76 -13.72
CA SER A 196 -17.44 -9.61 -14.42
C SER A 196 -18.13 -10.39 -15.54
N LEU A 197 -17.43 -10.55 -16.66
CA LEU A 197 -17.84 -11.45 -17.73
C LEU A 197 -16.92 -12.68 -17.74
N SER A 198 -17.43 -13.81 -18.15
CA SER A 198 -16.65 -15.02 -18.42
C SER A 198 -17.23 -15.73 -19.63
N VAL A 199 -16.38 -16.37 -20.42
CA VAL A 199 -16.75 -16.99 -21.68
C VAL A 199 -16.63 -18.51 -21.56
N PHE A 200 -17.70 -19.22 -21.93
CA PHE A 200 -17.72 -20.67 -22.08
C PHE A 200 -17.96 -21.02 -23.54
N ILE A 201 -16.99 -21.67 -24.18
CA ILE A 201 -17.08 -22.04 -25.60
C ILE A 201 -17.73 -23.41 -25.72
N MET A 202 -18.92 -23.45 -26.31
CA MET A 202 -19.66 -24.70 -26.56
C MET A 202 -19.26 -25.31 -27.91
N SER A 203 -19.12 -24.46 -28.93
CA SER A 203 -18.61 -24.79 -30.25
C SER A 203 -18.02 -23.54 -30.92
N PRO A 204 -17.35 -23.65 -32.08
CA PRO A 204 -16.90 -22.46 -32.82
C PRO A 204 -18.03 -21.50 -33.24
N SER A 205 -19.28 -21.97 -33.26
CA SER A 205 -20.48 -21.20 -33.63
C SER A 205 -21.41 -20.91 -32.45
N CYS A 206 -21.06 -21.33 -31.23
CA CYS A 206 -21.90 -21.16 -30.04
C CYS A 206 -21.04 -20.89 -28.80
N VAL A 207 -21.26 -19.73 -28.19
CA VAL A 207 -20.49 -19.25 -27.05
C VAL A 207 -21.46 -18.74 -25.99
N TRP A 208 -21.24 -19.10 -24.74
CA TRP A 208 -22.03 -18.62 -23.62
C TRP A 208 -21.24 -17.58 -22.82
N ILE A 209 -21.88 -16.46 -22.54
CA ILE A 209 -21.35 -15.36 -21.74
C ILE A 209 -22.01 -15.41 -20.38
N LEU A 210 -21.20 -15.64 -19.36
CA LEU A 210 -21.61 -15.59 -17.97
C LEU A 210 -21.34 -14.18 -17.43
N THR A 211 -22.38 -13.47 -17.02
CA THR A 211 -22.30 -12.15 -16.39
C THR A 211 -22.57 -12.30 -14.90
N VAL A 212 -21.62 -11.89 -14.06
CA VAL A 212 -21.71 -12.04 -12.60
C VAL A 212 -21.56 -10.69 -11.90
N GLY A 213 -22.45 -10.43 -10.94
CA GLY A 213 -22.43 -9.27 -10.05
C GLY A 213 -22.82 -7.96 -10.75
N GLY A 214 -22.25 -6.87 -10.23
CA GLY A 214 -22.47 -5.52 -10.69
C GLY A 214 -23.50 -4.71 -9.88
N SER A 215 -23.32 -3.40 -9.91
CA SER A 215 -24.24 -2.41 -9.33
C SER A 215 -25.26 -1.94 -10.37
N LEU A 216 -26.45 -1.50 -9.93
CA LEU A 216 -27.60 -1.04 -10.74
C LEU A 216 -28.45 -2.15 -11.41
N VAL A 217 -28.38 -3.39 -10.92
CA VAL A 217 -29.30 -4.44 -11.36
C VAL A 217 -30.71 -4.11 -10.84
N THR A 218 -31.68 -3.98 -11.73
CA THR A 218 -33.11 -3.85 -11.39
C THR A 218 -33.71 -5.14 -10.82
N SER A 219 -32.94 -6.24 -10.83
CA SER A 219 -33.31 -7.59 -10.42
C SER A 219 -32.32 -8.12 -9.35
N PRO A 220 -32.76 -8.90 -8.35
CA PRO A 220 -31.89 -9.49 -7.33
C PRO A 220 -30.92 -10.56 -7.86
N ASN A 221 -30.98 -10.89 -9.16
CA ASN A 221 -30.20 -11.97 -9.75
C ASN A 221 -28.75 -11.53 -10.04
N ILE A 222 -27.85 -12.12 -9.24
CA ILE A 222 -26.41 -11.88 -9.27
C ILE A 222 -25.78 -12.44 -10.55
N VAL A 223 -26.40 -13.42 -11.22
CA VAL A 223 -25.80 -14.11 -12.38
C VAL A 223 -26.76 -14.19 -13.55
N MET A 224 -26.26 -13.87 -14.74
CA MET A 224 -26.94 -14.06 -16.03
C MET A 224 -26.09 -14.93 -16.94
N LEU A 225 -26.73 -15.77 -17.74
CA LEU A 225 -26.08 -16.56 -18.80
C LEU A 225 -26.69 -16.17 -20.14
N THR A 226 -25.91 -15.56 -21.03
CA THR A 226 -26.33 -15.12 -22.35
C THR A 226 -25.70 -16.01 -23.41
N GLU A 227 -26.52 -16.62 -24.25
CA GLU A 227 -26.06 -17.38 -25.40
C GLU A 227 -25.75 -16.46 -26.59
N LEU A 228 -24.63 -16.71 -27.27
CA LEU A 228 -24.24 -16.09 -28.53
C LEU A 228 -24.06 -17.18 -29.58
N VAL A 229 -24.72 -17.02 -30.74
CA VAL A 229 -24.70 -18.00 -31.83
C VAL A 229 -24.30 -17.31 -33.13
N ILE A 230 -23.48 -17.98 -33.93
CA ILE A 230 -23.18 -17.57 -35.30
C ILE A 230 -24.27 -18.13 -36.22
N ASP A 231 -25.12 -17.26 -36.76
CA ASP A 231 -26.08 -17.60 -37.82
C ASP A 231 -25.67 -16.91 -39.13
N LYS A 232 -25.56 -17.68 -40.21
CA LYS A 232 -25.11 -17.21 -41.54
C LYS A 232 -23.82 -16.37 -41.55
N GLY A 233 -22.94 -16.58 -40.57
CA GLY A 233 -21.66 -15.88 -40.44
C GLY A 233 -21.70 -14.62 -39.59
N GLU A 234 -22.85 -14.25 -39.02
CA GLU A 234 -23.01 -13.10 -38.12
C GLU A 234 -23.32 -13.54 -36.69
N TRP A 235 -22.80 -12.79 -35.71
CA TRP A 235 -23.10 -13.03 -34.31
C TRP A 235 -24.51 -12.55 -33.98
N THR A 236 -25.28 -13.42 -33.33
CA THR A 236 -26.63 -13.15 -32.84
C THR A 236 -26.73 -13.54 -31.37
N VAL A 237 -27.62 -12.86 -30.66
CA VAL A 237 -27.92 -13.16 -29.25
C VAL A 237 -29.02 -14.22 -29.22
N GLY A 238 -28.72 -15.36 -28.62
CA GLY A 238 -29.68 -16.42 -28.33
C GLY A 238 -30.42 -16.16 -27.01
N ASP A 239 -30.70 -17.23 -26.27
CA ASP A 239 -31.43 -17.10 -25.02
C ASP A 239 -30.57 -16.49 -23.89
N THR A 240 -31.21 -15.70 -23.02
CA THR A 240 -30.59 -15.20 -21.79
C THR A 240 -31.33 -15.74 -20.56
N PHE A 241 -30.59 -16.38 -19.67
CA PHE A 241 -31.13 -17.02 -18.46
C PHE A 241 -30.62 -16.33 -17.20
N ASP A 242 -31.44 -16.34 -16.15
CA ASP A 242 -31.05 -15.96 -14.80
C ASP A 242 -30.98 -17.18 -13.87
N THR A 243 -30.52 -16.98 -12.64
CA THR A 243 -30.38 -18.05 -11.62
C THR A 243 -31.69 -18.71 -11.22
N ASN A 244 -32.84 -18.10 -11.47
CA ASN A 244 -34.15 -18.66 -11.12
C ASN A 244 -34.78 -19.42 -12.29
N GLY A 245 -34.47 -19.00 -13.52
CA GLY A 245 -34.97 -19.58 -14.76
C GLY A 245 -34.25 -20.85 -15.21
N MET A 246 -33.10 -21.18 -14.63
CA MET A 246 -32.30 -22.33 -15.06
C MET A 246 -32.31 -23.46 -14.01
N LYS A 247 -33.28 -24.39 -14.12
CA LYS A 247 -33.24 -25.65 -13.35
C LYS A 247 -32.11 -26.54 -13.90
N ASN A 248 -31.40 -27.27 -13.03
CA ASN A 248 -30.29 -28.17 -13.42
C ASN A 248 -30.59 -29.09 -14.61
N GLU A 249 -31.83 -29.58 -14.73
CA GLU A 249 -32.24 -30.46 -15.83
C GLU A 249 -32.42 -29.73 -17.18
N GLU A 250 -32.83 -28.46 -17.15
CA GLU A 250 -33.00 -27.63 -18.34
C GLU A 250 -31.63 -27.20 -18.91
N TYR A 251 -30.69 -26.88 -18.02
CA TYR A 251 -29.27 -26.69 -18.37
C TYR A 251 -28.67 -27.93 -19.03
N LYS A 252 -28.80 -29.11 -18.40
CA LYS A 252 -28.27 -30.38 -18.96
C LYS A 252 -28.87 -30.68 -20.32
N LYS A 253 -30.18 -30.48 -20.48
CA LYS A 253 -30.89 -30.71 -21.74
C LYS A 253 -30.37 -29.80 -22.85
N LYS A 254 -30.24 -28.49 -22.59
CA LYS A 254 -29.66 -27.55 -23.56
C LYS A 254 -28.22 -27.87 -23.88
N TYR A 255 -27.39 -28.11 -22.87
CA TYR A 255 -25.99 -28.51 -23.03
C TYR A 255 -25.86 -29.72 -23.99
N LEU A 256 -26.68 -30.76 -23.77
CA LEU A 256 -26.71 -31.95 -24.64
C LEU A 256 -27.22 -31.63 -26.07
N GLN A 257 -28.28 -30.84 -26.20
CA GLN A 257 -28.82 -30.43 -27.51
C GLN A 257 -27.80 -29.67 -28.35
N HIS A 258 -27.03 -28.76 -27.75
CA HIS A 258 -26.00 -28.00 -28.46
C HIS A 258 -24.76 -28.86 -28.77
N LEU A 259 -24.43 -29.84 -27.92
CA LEU A 259 -23.39 -30.83 -28.22
C LEU A 259 -23.78 -31.69 -29.44
N GLU A 260 -25.05 -32.09 -29.55
CA GLU A 260 -25.59 -32.83 -30.70
C GLU A 260 -25.69 -31.97 -31.96
N LEU A 261 -26.15 -30.72 -31.85
CA LEU A 261 -26.22 -29.79 -32.97
C LEU A 261 -24.83 -29.45 -33.51
N GLY A 262 -23.85 -29.23 -32.64
CA GLY A 262 -22.45 -29.03 -33.01
C GLY A 262 -21.87 -30.24 -33.75
N ARG A 263 -22.18 -31.47 -33.30
CA ARG A 263 -21.82 -32.70 -34.01
C ARG A 263 -22.51 -32.81 -35.38
N LYS A 264 -23.78 -32.43 -35.47
CA LYS A 264 -24.59 -32.52 -36.70
C LYS A 264 -24.15 -31.51 -37.77
N MET A 265 -23.88 -30.26 -37.37
CA MET A 265 -23.36 -29.22 -38.28
C MET A 265 -21.97 -29.60 -38.83
N TRP A 266 -21.16 -30.30 -38.03
CA TRP A 266 -19.87 -30.83 -38.46
C TRP A 266 -20.02 -31.94 -39.51
N LEU A 267 -21.08 -32.76 -39.42
CA LEU A 267 -21.40 -33.83 -40.37
C LEU A 267 -22.08 -33.33 -41.66
N GLU A 268 -22.85 -32.24 -41.60
CA GLU A 268 -23.62 -31.71 -42.74
C GLU A 268 -22.78 -30.77 -43.64
N ALA A 269 -21.65 -30.24 -43.16
CA ALA A 269 -20.77 -29.35 -43.92
C ALA A 269 -20.05 -30.04 -45.11
N ASP A 270 -20.08 -31.38 -45.20
CA ASP A 270 -19.30 -32.18 -46.16
C ASP A 270 -20.12 -32.82 -47.30
N TYR A 271 -21.39 -32.42 -47.53
CA TYR A 271 -22.24 -33.07 -48.54
C TYR A 271 -23.01 -32.07 -49.43
N GLN A 272 -22.64 -31.94 -50.71
CA GLN A 272 -23.44 -31.19 -51.72
C GLN A 272 -23.83 -32.06 -52.94
N LYS A 273 -25.13 -32.06 -53.28
CA LYS A 273 -25.74 -32.71 -54.46
C LYS A 273 -26.20 -31.65 -55.50
N PRO A 274 -25.98 -31.83 -56.82
CA PRO A 274 -26.63 -31.02 -57.85
C PRO A 274 -27.97 -31.61 -58.35
N ARG A 275 -28.87 -30.75 -58.85
CA ARG A 275 -30.24 -31.03 -59.36
C ARG A 275 -30.32 -31.09 -60.91
N LYS A 276 -31.41 -31.68 -61.42
CA LYS A 276 -31.71 -32.16 -62.79
C LYS A 276 -32.45 -31.18 -63.74
N GLY A 277 -32.29 -31.42 -65.06
CA GLY A 277 -33.14 -31.03 -66.22
C GLY A 277 -32.27 -30.53 -67.39
N ASP A 278 -32.36 -30.89 -68.68
CA ASP A 278 -33.35 -31.59 -69.51
C ASP A 278 -32.68 -32.31 -70.70
N THR A 279 -33.45 -33.17 -71.35
CA THR A 279 -33.04 -34.29 -72.19
C THR A 279 -33.15 -34.05 -73.70
N ALA A 280 -32.01 -34.08 -74.40
CA ALA A 280 -31.95 -34.42 -75.84
C ALA A 280 -30.57 -34.93 -76.31
N ASP A 281 -29.67 -35.30 -75.39
CA ASP A 281 -28.36 -35.91 -75.70
C ASP A 281 -28.16 -37.21 -74.90
N ILE A 282 -29.26 -37.88 -74.53
CA ILE A 282 -29.21 -38.93 -73.50
C ILE A 282 -28.47 -40.17 -73.99
N GLU A 283 -28.66 -40.68 -75.21
CA GLU A 283 -28.11 -42.00 -75.55
C GLU A 283 -26.59 -41.98 -75.77
N GLN A 284 -26.05 -40.97 -76.46
CA GLN A 284 -24.60 -40.81 -76.62
C GLN A 284 -23.94 -40.39 -75.31
N THR A 285 -24.57 -39.50 -74.55
CA THR A 285 -24.07 -39.13 -73.23
C THR A 285 -24.18 -40.28 -72.25
N VAL A 286 -25.22 -41.13 -72.30
CA VAL A 286 -25.35 -42.33 -71.45
C VAL A 286 -24.32 -43.38 -71.83
N GLN A 287 -24.01 -43.62 -73.10
CA GLN A 287 -22.93 -44.54 -73.45
C GLN A 287 -21.55 -44.01 -73.04
N ALA A 288 -21.27 -42.73 -73.26
CA ALA A 288 -20.04 -42.09 -72.82
C ALA A 288 -19.95 -42.07 -71.28
N LEU A 289 -21.04 -41.75 -70.59
CA LEU A 289 -21.14 -41.76 -69.13
C LEU A 289 -21.07 -43.18 -68.59
N MET A 290 -21.64 -44.21 -69.23
CA MET A 290 -21.54 -45.60 -68.78
C MET A 290 -20.09 -46.10 -68.87
N LYS A 291 -19.38 -45.77 -69.95
CA LYS A 291 -17.96 -46.09 -70.07
C LYS A 291 -17.11 -45.32 -69.06
N ASN A 292 -17.39 -44.02 -68.87
CA ASN A 292 -16.72 -43.20 -67.86
C ASN A 292 -17.07 -43.68 -66.43
N LEU A 293 -18.30 -44.14 -66.21
CA LEU A 293 -18.77 -44.72 -64.96
C LEU A 293 -18.06 -46.04 -64.67
N GLU A 294 -17.88 -46.92 -65.65
CA GLU A 294 -17.09 -48.14 -65.47
C GLU A 294 -15.62 -47.87 -65.16
N GLU A 295 -15.01 -46.87 -65.81
CA GLU A 295 -13.64 -46.43 -65.50
C GLU A 295 -13.56 -45.81 -64.10
N LYS A 296 -14.53 -44.95 -63.74
CA LYS A 296 -14.64 -44.35 -62.41
C LYS A 296 -14.98 -45.36 -61.32
N GLU A 297 -15.72 -46.42 -61.63
CA GLU A 297 -15.99 -47.53 -60.70
C GLU A 297 -14.72 -48.33 -60.43
N ARG A 298 -13.88 -48.59 -61.45
CA ARG A 298 -12.57 -49.24 -61.23
C ARG A 298 -11.62 -48.35 -60.43
N GLU A 299 -11.57 -47.05 -60.73
CA GLU A 299 -10.80 -46.09 -59.93
C GLU A 299 -11.32 -46.03 -58.49
N ALA A 300 -12.64 -46.00 -58.29
CA ALA A 300 -13.26 -45.99 -56.97
C ALA A 300 -12.99 -47.28 -56.19
N GLN A 301 -13.00 -48.45 -56.85
CA GLN A 301 -12.64 -49.73 -56.23
C GLN A 301 -11.16 -49.76 -55.82
N PHE A 302 -10.26 -49.25 -56.66
CA PHE A 302 -8.85 -49.13 -56.34
C PHE A 302 -8.59 -48.17 -55.18
N LEU A 303 -9.21 -46.98 -55.22
CA LEU A 303 -9.16 -46.00 -54.12
C LEU A 303 -9.76 -46.57 -52.83
N HIS A 304 -10.86 -47.32 -52.90
CA HIS A 304 -11.48 -47.96 -51.75
C HIS A 304 -10.55 -49.00 -51.13
N GLN A 305 -9.86 -49.79 -51.95
CA GLN A 305 -8.88 -50.77 -51.46
C GLN A 305 -7.68 -50.09 -50.79
N GLN A 306 -7.17 -48.99 -51.36
CA GLN A 306 -6.13 -48.18 -50.72
C GLN A 306 -6.63 -47.52 -49.42
N LEU A 307 -7.88 -47.06 -49.38
CA LEU A 307 -8.47 -46.45 -48.20
C LEU A 307 -8.61 -47.47 -47.06
N GLU A 308 -9.06 -48.70 -47.36
CA GLU A 308 -9.16 -49.76 -46.35
C GLU A 308 -7.77 -50.20 -45.85
N GLN A 309 -6.76 -50.27 -46.72
CA GLN A 309 -5.38 -50.51 -46.28
C GLN A 309 -4.88 -49.38 -45.35
N ASN A 310 -5.01 -48.12 -45.75
CA ASN A 310 -4.63 -46.97 -44.93
C ASN A 310 -5.40 -46.91 -43.61
N LYS A 311 -6.69 -47.26 -43.61
CA LYS A 311 -7.53 -47.32 -42.42
C LYS A 311 -7.02 -48.38 -41.46
N THR A 312 -6.72 -49.59 -41.94
CA THR A 312 -6.14 -50.65 -41.09
C THR A 312 -4.78 -50.23 -40.52
N GLU A 313 -3.91 -49.59 -41.28
CA GLU A 313 -2.63 -49.08 -40.79
C GLU A 313 -2.83 -48.01 -39.70
N LYS A 314 -3.75 -47.06 -39.92
CA LYS A 314 -4.08 -46.02 -38.93
C LYS A 314 -4.73 -46.59 -37.68
N GLU A 315 -5.56 -47.63 -37.78
CA GLU A 315 -6.10 -48.34 -36.61
C GLU A 315 -4.99 -49.01 -35.78
N HIS A 316 -3.96 -49.58 -36.42
CA HIS A 316 -2.81 -50.16 -35.72
C HIS A 316 -1.96 -49.06 -35.05
N GLU A 317 -1.83 -47.90 -35.70
CA GLU A 317 -1.13 -46.73 -35.14
C GLU A 317 -1.88 -46.16 -33.92
N ILE A 318 -3.20 -46.00 -34.00
CA ILE A 318 -4.07 -45.58 -32.89
C ILE A 318 -3.94 -46.53 -31.70
N LYS A 319 -3.96 -47.85 -31.93
CA LYS A 319 -3.76 -48.85 -30.86
C LYS A 319 -2.39 -48.69 -30.19
N ARG A 320 -1.34 -48.42 -30.98
CA ARG A 320 0.02 -48.19 -30.46
C ARG A 320 0.08 -46.95 -29.58
N TYR A 321 -0.47 -45.83 -30.05
CA TYR A 321 -0.53 -44.58 -29.28
C TYR A 321 -1.39 -44.71 -28.02
N SER A 322 -2.51 -45.44 -28.09
CA SER A 322 -3.36 -45.70 -26.93
C SER A 322 -2.62 -46.46 -25.83
N HIS A 323 -1.81 -47.46 -26.19
CA HIS A 323 -0.97 -48.19 -25.24
C HIS A 323 0.13 -47.29 -24.64
N LEU A 324 0.77 -46.46 -25.45
CA LEU A 324 1.78 -45.49 -24.99
C LEU A 324 1.19 -44.46 -24.01
N LEU A 325 -0.04 -43.99 -24.28
CA LEU A 325 -0.74 -43.06 -23.40
C LEU A 325 -1.07 -43.71 -22.06
N GLN A 326 -1.59 -44.94 -22.06
CA GLN A 326 -1.87 -45.69 -20.83
C GLN A 326 -0.62 -45.91 -19.98
N GLU A 327 0.52 -46.23 -20.60
CA GLU A 327 1.78 -46.39 -19.87
C GLU A 327 2.28 -45.05 -19.30
N LYS A 328 2.13 -43.97 -20.05
CA LYS A 328 2.46 -42.61 -19.58
C LYS A 328 1.58 -42.21 -18.39
N ASP A 329 0.28 -42.42 -18.48
CA ASP A 329 -0.68 -42.12 -17.41
C ASP A 329 -0.35 -42.92 -16.14
N ARG A 330 0.05 -44.19 -16.30
CA ARG A 330 0.50 -45.03 -15.19
C ARG A 330 1.75 -44.48 -14.51
N VAL A 331 2.76 -44.07 -15.29
CA VAL A 331 4.00 -43.49 -14.75
C VAL A 331 3.74 -42.14 -14.07
N GLU A 332 2.85 -41.32 -14.62
CA GLU A 332 2.45 -40.05 -14.01
C GLU A 332 1.70 -40.28 -12.69
N ALA A 333 0.78 -41.24 -12.64
CA ALA A 333 0.08 -41.62 -11.41
C ALA A 333 1.04 -42.14 -10.32
N GLU A 334 2.02 -42.98 -10.68
CA GLU A 334 3.04 -43.45 -9.74
C GLU A 334 3.92 -42.28 -9.23
N ARG A 335 4.24 -41.31 -10.09
CA ARG A 335 5.01 -40.12 -9.71
C ARG A 335 4.21 -39.20 -8.78
N GLU A 336 2.94 -38.99 -9.06
CA GLU A 336 2.02 -38.21 -8.23
C GLU A 336 1.85 -38.86 -6.85
N GLN A 337 1.69 -40.19 -6.80
CA GLN A 337 1.60 -40.92 -5.55
C GLN A 337 2.87 -40.76 -4.70
N ARG A 338 4.07 -40.87 -5.31
CA ARG A 338 5.34 -40.63 -4.60
C ARG A 338 5.46 -39.21 -4.09
N TYR A 339 5.03 -38.23 -4.88
CA TYR A 339 5.07 -36.83 -4.49
C TYR A 339 4.13 -36.56 -3.30
N ASN A 340 2.92 -37.10 -3.33
CA ASN A 340 1.95 -36.96 -2.24
C ASN A 340 2.47 -37.62 -0.95
N SER A 341 3.07 -38.82 -1.01
CA SER A 341 3.69 -39.45 0.17
C SER A 341 4.80 -38.58 0.79
N GLN A 342 5.63 -37.92 -0.04
CA GLN A 342 6.67 -37.00 0.45
C GLN A 342 6.10 -35.72 1.06
N LEU A 343 4.99 -35.22 0.49
CA LEU A 343 4.30 -34.04 1.02
C LEU A 343 3.72 -34.34 2.41
N GLU A 344 3.04 -35.48 2.57
CA GLU A 344 2.50 -35.92 3.86
C GLU A 344 3.59 -36.12 4.93
N GLU A 345 4.75 -36.63 4.55
CA GLU A 345 5.89 -36.78 5.47
C GLU A 345 6.40 -35.42 5.94
N LYS A 346 6.56 -34.45 5.03
CA LYS A 346 6.96 -33.08 5.37
C LYS A 346 5.92 -32.34 6.20
N GLU A 347 4.63 -32.56 5.94
CA GLU A 347 3.55 -31.99 6.76
C GLU A 347 3.61 -32.51 8.19
N ARG A 348 3.85 -33.81 8.39
CA ARG A 348 4.05 -34.40 9.72
C ARG A 348 5.26 -33.79 10.44
N GLU A 349 6.41 -33.70 9.76
CA GLU A 349 7.61 -33.05 10.33
C GLU A 349 7.34 -31.60 10.74
N HIS A 350 6.64 -30.83 9.90
CA HIS A 350 6.32 -29.44 10.21
C HIS A 350 5.36 -29.32 11.38
N GLN A 351 4.40 -30.25 11.50
CA GLN A 351 3.44 -30.29 12.59
C GLN A 351 4.11 -30.64 13.93
N ASP A 352 5.08 -31.54 13.93
CA ASP A 352 5.88 -31.85 15.13
C ASP A 352 6.69 -30.63 15.61
N VAL A 353 7.35 -29.91 14.68
CA VAL A 353 8.08 -28.68 15.01
C VAL A 353 7.15 -27.59 15.55
N LEU A 354 5.96 -27.42 14.95
CA LEU A 354 4.96 -26.47 15.44
C LEU A 354 4.49 -26.83 16.85
N GLN A 355 4.31 -28.11 17.14
CA GLN A 355 3.90 -28.58 18.46
C GLN A 355 4.99 -28.31 19.51
N GLU A 356 6.26 -28.52 19.18
CA GLU A 356 7.39 -28.21 20.06
C GLU A 356 7.50 -26.70 20.31
N LYS A 357 7.40 -25.87 19.27
CA LYS A 357 7.42 -24.40 19.41
C LYS A 357 6.24 -23.87 20.22
N ASN A 358 5.06 -24.46 20.11
CA ASN A 358 3.92 -24.09 20.94
C ASN A 358 4.14 -24.42 22.43
N LYS A 359 4.82 -25.53 22.75
CA LYS A 359 5.19 -25.84 24.13
C LYS A 359 6.18 -24.82 24.70
N GLU A 360 7.22 -24.46 23.94
CA GLU A 360 8.17 -23.41 24.32
C GLU A 360 7.46 -22.06 24.55
N LEU A 361 6.51 -21.71 23.68
CA LEU A 361 5.77 -20.45 23.80
C LEU A 361 4.91 -20.43 25.08
N GLN A 362 4.21 -21.52 25.38
CA GLN A 362 3.42 -21.65 26.62
C GLN A 362 4.27 -21.60 27.89
N GLU A 363 5.52 -22.06 27.83
CA GLU A 363 6.46 -21.95 28.95
C GLU A 363 6.90 -20.50 29.13
N LYS A 364 7.28 -19.82 28.04
CA LYS A 364 7.63 -18.39 28.08
C LYS A 364 6.47 -17.49 28.50
N ASP A 365 5.24 -17.78 28.09
CA ASP A 365 4.06 -17.03 28.53
C ASP A 365 3.84 -17.16 30.04
N ARG A 366 4.09 -18.36 30.60
CA ARG A 366 4.03 -18.56 32.06
C ARG A 366 5.13 -17.80 32.79
N GLU A 367 6.36 -17.81 32.28
CA GLU A 367 7.46 -17.01 32.83
C GLU A 367 7.16 -15.51 32.76
N LEU A 368 6.65 -15.03 31.63
CA LEU A 368 6.27 -13.64 31.43
C LEU A 368 5.18 -13.23 32.41
N HIS A 369 4.16 -14.08 32.62
CA HIS A 369 3.09 -13.81 33.56
C HIS A 369 3.61 -13.71 35.00
N GLN A 370 4.48 -14.63 35.41
CA GLN A 370 5.13 -14.58 36.72
C GLN A 370 6.00 -13.33 36.91
N LEU A 371 6.74 -12.92 35.87
CA LEU A 371 7.53 -11.68 35.87
C LEU A 371 6.63 -10.45 35.94
N GLN A 372 5.52 -10.42 35.22
CA GLN A 372 4.55 -9.34 35.26
C GLN A 372 3.90 -9.20 36.63
N GLU A 373 3.51 -10.31 37.27
CA GLU A 373 3.00 -10.30 38.64
C GLU A 373 4.06 -9.84 39.63
N ALA A 374 5.30 -10.31 39.51
CA ALA A 374 6.41 -9.88 40.36
C ALA A 374 6.71 -8.39 40.20
N VAL A 375 6.70 -7.87 38.97
CA VAL A 375 6.84 -6.44 38.68
C VAL A 375 5.65 -5.66 39.24
N HIS A 376 4.43 -6.16 39.11
CA HIS A 376 3.24 -5.51 39.65
C HIS A 376 3.29 -5.42 41.17
N VAL A 377 3.68 -6.50 41.85
CA VAL A 377 3.87 -6.53 43.31
C VAL A 377 5.01 -5.60 43.74
N TYR A 378 6.13 -5.56 42.99
CA TYR A 378 7.22 -4.63 43.25
C TYR A 378 6.79 -3.17 43.06
N GLN A 379 6.04 -2.87 41.99
CA GLN A 379 5.47 -1.56 41.72
C GLN A 379 4.48 -1.15 42.81
N GLN A 380 3.59 -2.05 43.25
CA GLN A 380 2.65 -1.77 44.35
C GLN A 380 3.38 -1.54 45.68
N ARG A 381 4.44 -2.31 45.98
CA ARG A 381 5.28 -2.09 47.17
C ARG A 381 6.09 -0.79 47.08
N ALA A 382 6.55 -0.42 45.89
CA ALA A 382 7.20 0.88 45.66
C ALA A 382 6.21 2.05 45.81
N LEU A 383 4.96 1.88 45.37
CA LEU A 383 3.88 2.88 45.46
C LEU A 383 3.33 3.08 46.88
N ALA A 384 3.53 2.11 47.79
CA ALA A 384 3.01 2.14 49.16
C ALA A 384 3.86 2.98 50.14
N ASN A 385 5.08 3.37 49.76
CA ASN A 385 6.01 4.17 50.58
C ASN A 385 6.36 5.53 49.93
N ASP A 386 5.42 6.12 49.21
CA ASP A 386 5.67 7.39 48.53
C ASP A 386 5.51 8.57 49.48
N HIS A 387 6.58 8.89 50.22
CA HIS A 387 6.68 10.09 51.09
C HIS A 387 6.47 11.43 50.35
N TRP A 388 6.41 11.40 49.02
CA TRP A 388 6.16 12.57 48.17
C TRP A 388 4.67 12.76 47.80
N VAL A 389 3.79 11.81 48.15
CA VAL A 389 2.35 11.96 47.92
C VAL A 389 1.79 12.96 48.92
N ILE A 390 1.15 14.00 48.37
CA ILE A 390 0.57 15.10 49.13
C ILE A 390 -0.96 14.98 49.11
N ASN A 391 -1.62 15.27 50.24
CA ASN A 391 -3.07 15.41 50.24
C ASN A 391 -3.44 16.71 49.53
N LYS A 392 -4.39 16.65 48.58
CA LYS A 392 -4.84 17.80 47.78
C LYS A 392 -5.32 18.96 48.65
N ASP A 393 -5.92 18.68 49.80
CA ASP A 393 -6.40 19.70 50.74
C ASP A 393 -5.27 20.53 51.38
N GLU A 394 -4.02 20.05 51.32
CA GLU A 394 -2.84 20.80 51.77
C GLU A 394 -2.36 21.84 50.75
N VAL A 395 -2.95 21.87 49.55
CA VAL A 395 -2.52 22.72 48.44
C VAL A 395 -3.61 23.75 48.12
N THR A 396 -3.31 25.03 48.35
CA THR A 396 -4.19 26.14 47.98
C THR A 396 -3.71 26.77 46.67
N LEU A 397 -4.51 26.68 45.61
CA LEU A 397 -4.23 27.34 44.33
C LEU A 397 -4.55 28.83 44.39
N THR A 398 -3.67 29.66 43.86
CA THR A 398 -3.92 31.11 43.71
C THR A 398 -4.48 31.41 42.31
N LYS A 399 -4.83 32.68 42.06
CA LYS A 399 -5.25 33.15 40.73
C LYS A 399 -4.07 33.49 39.79
N GLU A 400 -2.84 33.43 40.30
CA GLU A 400 -1.63 33.78 39.55
C GLU A 400 -1.22 32.61 38.64
N GLU A 401 -1.46 32.76 37.34
CA GLU A 401 -1.06 31.80 36.32
C GLU A 401 0.35 32.11 35.82
N LEU A 402 1.24 31.11 35.89
CA LEU A 402 2.63 31.22 35.45
C LEU A 402 2.81 30.83 33.98
N GLY A 403 1.96 29.93 33.48
CA GLY A 403 1.99 29.49 32.10
C GLY A 403 0.92 28.46 31.75
N ARG A 404 0.57 28.41 30.47
CA ARG A 404 -0.43 27.49 29.93
C ARG A 404 0.12 26.72 28.76
N GLY A 405 0.17 25.40 28.89
CA GLY A 405 0.46 24.47 27.81
C GLY A 405 -0.81 23.91 27.17
N SER A 406 -0.62 23.05 26.17
CA SER A 406 -1.70 22.35 25.46
C SER A 406 -2.48 21.37 26.35
N TYR A 407 -1.84 20.80 27.39
CA TYR A 407 -2.41 19.74 28.23
C TYR A 407 -2.48 20.10 29.73
N ALA A 408 -1.75 21.14 30.15
CA ALA A 408 -1.67 21.53 31.55
C ALA A 408 -1.61 23.06 31.72
N VAL A 409 -2.03 23.52 32.89
CA VAL A 409 -1.83 24.89 33.37
C VAL A 409 -0.93 24.85 34.60
N VAL A 410 -0.01 25.81 34.66
CA VAL A 410 0.89 26.02 35.80
C VAL A 410 0.47 27.29 36.52
N THR A 411 0.16 27.17 37.81
CA THR A 411 -0.29 28.26 38.68
C THR A 411 0.58 28.35 39.92
N VAL A 412 0.65 29.52 40.54
CA VAL A 412 1.23 29.64 41.88
C VAL A 412 0.26 29.00 42.88
N GLY A 413 0.79 28.14 43.73
CA GLY A 413 0.07 27.58 44.87
C GLY A 413 0.80 27.83 46.19
N ILE A 414 0.11 27.55 47.28
CA ILE A 414 0.64 27.54 48.65
C ILE A 414 0.53 26.11 49.17
N PHE A 415 1.66 25.53 49.57
CA PHE A 415 1.74 24.21 50.21
C PHE A 415 2.53 24.35 51.51
N ARG A 416 1.86 24.13 52.66
CA ARG A 416 2.47 24.29 54.00
C ARG A 416 3.23 25.62 54.16
N ASP A 417 2.55 26.72 53.83
CA ASP A 417 3.07 28.10 53.82
C ASP A 417 4.22 28.38 52.83
N LEU A 418 4.62 27.41 52.01
CA LEU A 418 5.60 27.59 50.94
C LEU A 418 4.90 27.93 49.63
N ARG A 419 5.36 28.99 48.94
CA ARG A 419 4.94 29.28 47.56
C ARG A 419 5.59 28.27 46.61
N VAL A 420 4.76 27.61 45.81
CA VAL A 420 5.17 26.53 44.89
C VAL A 420 4.58 26.76 43.51
N ALA A 421 5.18 26.19 42.47
CA ALA A 421 4.55 26.08 41.17
C ALA A 421 3.72 24.78 41.13
N VAL A 422 2.45 24.89 40.76
CA VAL A 422 1.51 23.78 40.70
C VAL A 422 1.06 23.55 39.27
N LYS A 423 1.47 22.42 38.69
CA LYS A 423 1.07 21.96 37.37
C LYS A 423 -0.14 21.06 37.50
N SER A 424 -1.21 21.40 36.78
CA SER A 424 -2.49 20.67 36.77
C SER A 424 -2.93 20.39 35.34
N LEU A 425 -3.49 19.21 35.08
CA LEU A 425 -4.02 18.88 33.75
C LEU A 425 -5.30 19.67 33.47
N HIS A 426 -5.53 20.02 32.20
CA HIS A 426 -6.80 20.61 31.78
C HIS A 426 -7.92 19.58 31.96
N ASN A 427 -8.99 19.96 32.68
CA ASN A 427 -10.15 19.09 32.95
C ASN A 427 -10.77 18.47 31.68
N ILE A 428 -10.66 19.17 30.54
CA ILE A 428 -11.25 18.77 29.25
C ILE A 428 -10.44 17.67 28.55
N ILE A 429 -9.19 17.41 28.99
CA ILE A 429 -8.23 16.53 28.29
C ILE A 429 -7.85 15.32 29.17
N ILE A 430 -8.59 15.07 30.25
CA ILE A 430 -8.36 13.89 31.11
C ILE A 430 -8.78 12.63 30.33
N SER A 431 -7.79 11.87 29.88
CA SER A 431 -7.93 10.54 29.27
C SER A 431 -6.97 9.57 29.96
N ASP A 432 -7.23 8.27 29.91
CA ASP A 432 -6.35 7.25 30.50
C ASP A 432 -4.91 7.37 29.97
N TYR A 433 -4.77 7.74 28.70
CA TYR A 433 -3.48 8.01 28.07
C TYR A 433 -2.75 9.21 28.69
N ASN A 434 -3.43 10.33 28.89
CA ASN A 434 -2.82 11.54 29.48
C ASN A 434 -2.50 11.36 30.96
N LEU A 435 -3.31 10.58 31.69
CA LEU A 435 -3.02 10.19 33.07
C LEU A 435 -1.78 9.29 33.15
N ALA A 436 -1.58 8.36 32.20
CA ALA A 436 -0.39 7.53 32.15
C ALA A 436 0.89 8.36 31.88
N LEU A 437 0.82 9.36 31.00
CA LEU A 437 1.94 10.28 30.75
C LEU A 437 2.29 11.12 31.98
N PHE A 438 1.27 11.68 32.65
CA PHE A 438 1.46 12.47 33.87
C PHE A 438 2.01 11.63 35.03
N SER A 439 1.57 10.38 35.14
CA SER A 439 2.10 9.40 36.10
C SER A 439 3.57 9.07 35.83
N ARG A 440 3.96 8.98 34.55
CA ARG A 440 5.36 8.78 34.16
C ARG A 440 6.23 9.99 34.52
N GLU A 441 5.76 11.20 34.25
CA GLU A 441 6.45 12.45 34.63
C GLU A 441 6.66 12.50 36.14
N MET A 442 5.62 12.23 36.92
CA MET A 442 5.66 12.13 38.38
C MET A 442 6.66 11.06 38.88
N SER A 443 6.67 9.88 38.25
CA SER A 443 7.60 8.80 38.58
C SER A 443 9.07 9.17 38.34
N ILE A 444 9.35 9.96 37.30
CA ILE A 444 10.71 10.43 37.03
C ILE A 444 11.09 11.57 37.99
N ALA A 445 10.24 12.58 38.12
CA ALA A 445 10.48 13.75 38.97
C ALA A 445 10.66 13.37 40.46
N SER A 446 9.96 12.35 40.94
CA SER A 446 10.11 11.86 42.32
C SER A 446 11.50 11.27 42.61
N ARG A 447 12.24 10.81 41.60
CA ARG A 447 13.54 10.11 41.75
C ARG A 447 14.76 10.96 41.45
N VAL A 448 14.57 12.16 40.90
CA VAL A 448 15.64 13.03 40.41
C VAL A 448 15.90 14.17 41.40
N ARG A 449 17.16 14.37 41.79
CA ARG A 449 17.59 15.44 42.70
C ARG A 449 18.91 16.02 42.23
N HIS A 450 18.89 17.27 41.75
CA HIS A 450 20.07 17.96 41.25
C HIS A 450 19.87 19.48 41.33
N PRO A 451 20.88 20.29 41.69
CA PRO A 451 20.73 21.76 41.82
C PRO A 451 20.26 22.44 40.52
N ASN A 452 20.71 21.97 39.36
CA ASN A 452 20.32 22.53 38.06
C ASN A 452 19.08 21.89 37.41
N LEU A 453 18.29 21.15 38.18
CA LEU A 453 16.98 20.62 37.76
C LEU A 453 15.93 21.18 38.71
N VAL A 454 14.79 21.63 38.17
CA VAL A 454 13.71 22.22 38.98
C VAL A 454 13.23 21.22 40.01
N GLN A 455 13.35 21.56 41.29
CA GLN A 455 13.14 20.64 42.39
C GLN A 455 11.68 20.22 42.51
N PHE A 456 11.43 18.92 42.37
CA PHE A 456 10.15 18.30 42.67
C PHE A 456 9.88 18.28 44.18
N ILE A 457 8.70 18.73 44.59
CA ILE A 457 8.28 18.80 46.00
C ILE A 457 7.36 17.63 46.32
N GLY A 458 6.39 17.34 45.45
CA GLY A 458 5.45 16.24 45.63
C GLY A 458 4.33 16.27 44.61
N ALA A 459 3.39 15.33 44.73
CA ALA A 459 2.27 15.23 43.82
C ALA A 459 1.01 14.63 44.47
N THR A 460 -0.16 14.91 43.90
CA THR A 460 -1.43 14.29 44.30
C THR A 460 -1.77 13.13 43.37
N LYS A 461 -2.25 12.01 43.92
CA LYS A 461 -2.59 10.78 43.15
C LYS A 461 -4.08 10.64 42.80
N VAL A 462 -4.98 11.37 43.48
CA VAL A 462 -6.44 11.21 43.40
C VAL A 462 -7.10 12.49 42.90
N ASP A 463 -8.12 12.36 42.05
CA ASP A 463 -8.98 13.44 41.52
C ASP A 463 -8.24 14.68 40.97
N ASN A 464 -7.84 14.59 39.70
CA ASN A 464 -7.04 15.58 38.96
C ASN A 464 -5.62 15.77 39.56
N PRO A 465 -4.64 14.97 39.10
CA PRO A 465 -3.32 14.92 39.71
C PRO A 465 -2.57 16.26 39.53
N LEU A 466 -1.92 16.70 40.59
CA LEU A 466 -1.12 17.91 40.66
C LEU A 466 0.35 17.53 40.82
N ILE A 467 1.24 18.24 40.13
CA ILE A 467 2.69 18.17 40.36
C ILE A 467 3.13 19.50 40.97
N LEU A 468 3.80 19.43 42.12
CA LEU A 468 4.33 20.57 42.85
C LEU A 468 5.85 20.63 42.67
N THR A 469 6.34 21.80 42.27
CA THR A 469 7.78 22.08 42.17
C THR A 469 8.14 23.38 42.87
N GLU A 470 9.44 23.61 43.05
CA GLU A 470 9.93 24.93 43.46
C GLU A 470 9.46 26.01 42.48
N LEU A 471 9.19 27.20 43.01
CA LEU A 471 8.78 28.36 42.24
C LEU A 471 10.01 29.09 41.69
N MET A 472 10.05 29.26 40.36
CA MET A 472 11.07 30.03 39.64
C MET A 472 10.52 31.38 39.21
N SER A 473 11.38 32.38 39.02
CA SER A 473 10.95 33.77 38.79
C SER A 473 10.53 34.04 37.34
N THR A 474 11.18 33.43 36.36
CA THR A 474 10.87 33.58 34.94
C THR A 474 11.39 32.39 34.14
N SER A 475 11.01 32.27 32.86
CA SER A 475 11.67 31.36 31.92
C SER A 475 12.73 32.10 31.11
N LEU A 476 13.74 31.37 30.63
CA LEU A 476 14.76 31.90 29.74
C LEU A 476 14.13 32.48 28.47
N ASN A 477 13.07 31.86 27.93
CA ASN A 477 12.35 32.41 26.79
C ASN A 477 11.76 33.80 27.05
N GLN A 478 11.18 34.02 28.24
CA GLN A 478 10.66 35.33 28.61
C GLN A 478 11.79 36.35 28.83
N GLU A 479 12.92 35.91 29.41
CA GLU A 479 14.07 36.78 29.62
C GLU A 479 14.71 37.23 28.30
N LEU A 480 14.91 36.31 27.35
CA LEU A 480 15.45 36.59 26.02
C LEU A 480 14.58 37.57 25.20
N ARG A 481 13.26 37.62 25.46
CA ARG A 481 12.35 38.59 24.85
C ARG A 481 12.45 39.98 25.47
N ARG A 482 12.87 40.07 26.73
CA ARG A 482 12.94 41.32 27.49
C ARG A 482 14.31 41.98 27.36
N ASN A 483 15.36 41.17 27.50
CA ASN A 483 16.73 41.64 27.63
C ASN A 483 17.67 40.78 26.77
N ARG A 484 18.75 41.38 26.27
CA ARG A 484 19.88 40.61 25.75
C ARG A 484 20.75 40.14 26.91
N LEU A 485 21.10 38.86 26.91
CA LEU A 485 22.00 38.29 27.91
C LEU A 485 23.44 38.69 27.62
N THR A 486 24.22 38.92 28.66
CA THR A 486 25.67 39.11 28.54
C THR A 486 26.37 37.76 28.28
N ASN A 487 27.57 37.77 27.71
CA ASN A 487 28.34 36.52 27.50
C ASN A 487 28.56 35.75 28.81
N GLN A 488 28.71 36.47 29.93
CA GLN A 488 28.83 35.86 31.26
C GLN A 488 27.53 35.18 31.71
N GLN A 489 26.38 35.81 31.48
CA GLN A 489 25.07 35.20 31.73
C GLN A 489 24.85 33.96 30.88
N ILE A 490 25.15 34.05 29.58
CA ILE A 490 25.02 32.94 28.63
C ILE A 490 25.88 31.76 29.09
N LEU A 491 27.15 31.99 29.44
CA LEU A 491 28.06 30.94 29.87
C LEU A 491 27.57 30.26 31.16
N SER A 492 27.10 31.05 32.12
CA SER A 492 26.57 30.53 33.38
C SER A 492 25.33 29.66 33.16
N ILE A 493 24.37 30.15 32.38
CA ILE A 493 23.13 29.41 32.07
C ILE A 493 23.46 28.14 31.27
N ALA A 494 24.37 28.22 30.31
CA ALA A 494 24.85 27.08 29.54
C ALA A 494 25.45 26.00 30.45
N GLN A 495 26.31 26.37 31.39
CA GLN A 495 26.93 25.44 32.34
C GLN A 495 25.88 24.78 33.24
N ASP A 496 24.96 25.55 33.80
CA ASP A 496 23.88 25.04 34.64
C ASP A 496 23.02 24.01 33.90
N VAL A 497 22.54 24.36 32.70
CA VAL A 497 21.74 23.45 31.86
C VAL A 497 22.54 22.20 31.51
N ALA A 498 23.82 22.35 31.17
CA ALA A 498 24.67 21.23 30.80
C ALA A 498 24.87 20.23 31.95
N LEU A 499 25.06 20.73 33.18
CA LEU A 499 25.17 19.93 34.39
C LEU A 499 23.86 19.16 34.68
N GLY A 500 22.71 19.83 34.55
CA GLY A 500 21.40 19.19 34.70
C GLY A 500 21.15 18.06 33.71
N LEU A 501 21.44 18.28 32.42
CA LEU A 501 21.30 17.25 31.38
C LEU A 501 22.27 16.09 31.57
N ASN A 502 23.53 16.38 31.93
CA ASN A 502 24.53 15.34 32.20
C ASN A 502 24.09 14.43 33.36
N TYR A 503 23.49 15.00 34.41
CA TYR A 503 22.92 14.21 35.51
C TYR A 503 21.83 13.23 35.01
N LEU A 504 20.90 13.70 34.17
CA LEU A 504 19.85 12.85 33.59
C LEU A 504 20.44 11.73 32.70
N HIS A 505 21.43 12.05 31.88
CA HIS A 505 22.08 11.10 30.96
C HIS A 505 22.89 10.03 31.69
N LEU A 506 23.37 10.30 32.90
CA LEU A 506 24.12 9.34 33.71
C LEU A 506 23.22 8.47 34.61
N PHE A 507 21.90 8.71 34.62
CA PHE A 507 20.95 7.98 35.44
C PHE A 507 20.94 6.47 35.11
N LYS A 508 20.68 5.63 36.11
CA LYS A 508 20.71 4.15 36.02
C LYS A 508 19.37 3.54 36.47
N PRO A 509 18.97 2.37 35.92
CA PRO A 509 19.70 1.49 35.00
C PRO A 509 19.77 1.99 33.55
N GLN A 510 18.89 2.91 33.15
CA GLN A 510 18.88 3.52 31.83
C GLN A 510 18.96 5.06 31.94
N PRO A 511 19.59 5.73 30.96
CA PRO A 511 19.66 7.19 30.92
C PRO A 511 18.25 7.79 30.81
N ILE A 512 18.03 8.92 31.50
CA ILE A 512 16.82 9.73 31.30
C ILE A 512 17.11 10.71 30.16
N ILE A 513 16.32 10.64 29.08
CA ILE A 513 16.39 11.57 27.96
C ILE A 513 15.31 12.64 28.15
N HIS A 514 15.67 13.92 28.09
CA HIS A 514 14.77 15.05 28.34
C HIS A 514 13.73 15.22 27.23
N ARG A 515 14.15 15.12 25.96
CA ARG A 515 13.32 15.20 24.73
C ARG A 515 12.67 16.54 24.41
N ASP A 516 12.63 17.49 25.34
CA ASP A 516 12.09 18.84 25.11
C ASP A 516 12.98 19.96 25.65
N VAL A 517 14.29 19.89 25.40
CA VAL A 517 15.22 20.96 25.82
C VAL A 517 14.97 22.20 24.95
N SER A 518 14.51 23.29 25.56
CA SER A 518 14.19 24.55 24.88
C SER A 518 14.14 25.72 25.88
N SER A 519 14.23 26.97 25.40
CA SER A 519 14.22 28.13 26.31
C SER A 519 12.96 28.30 27.16
N PRO A 520 11.75 27.84 26.77
CA PRO A 520 10.60 27.82 27.67
C PRO A 520 10.76 26.88 28.87
N ASN A 521 11.57 25.82 28.74
CA ASN A 521 11.78 24.79 29.77
C ASN A 521 13.07 25.00 30.57
N VAL A 522 13.78 26.11 30.36
CA VAL A 522 14.86 26.56 31.24
C VAL A 522 14.33 27.70 32.09
N LEU A 523 14.25 27.49 33.40
CA LEU A 523 13.72 28.46 34.34
C LEU A 523 14.84 29.16 35.09
N LEU A 524 14.64 30.44 35.37
CA LEU A 524 15.63 31.33 35.97
C LEU A 524 15.13 31.87 37.30
N LYS A 525 16.05 31.97 38.25
CA LYS A 525 15.85 32.64 39.54
C LYS A 525 17.01 33.63 39.78
N PRO A 526 16.74 34.85 40.28
CA PRO A 526 17.80 35.78 40.62
C PRO A 526 18.76 35.19 41.65
N CYS A 527 20.06 35.37 41.44
CA CYS A 527 21.10 34.95 42.36
C CYS A 527 22.12 36.08 42.60
N THR A 528 22.89 35.99 43.68
CA THR A 528 23.91 37.00 44.04
C THR A 528 25.24 36.80 43.31
N GLY A 529 25.34 35.80 42.43
CA GLY A 529 26.54 35.52 41.65
C GLY A 529 26.77 36.53 40.54
N ALA A 530 27.97 36.53 39.96
CA ALA A 530 28.36 37.49 38.92
C ALA A 530 27.53 37.38 37.61
N ALA A 531 26.86 36.24 37.39
CA ALA A 531 25.90 36.06 36.29
C ALA A 531 24.46 36.49 36.63
N GLY A 532 24.13 36.75 37.90
CA GLY A 532 22.81 37.24 38.33
C GLY A 532 21.65 36.25 38.25
N PHE A 533 21.83 35.07 37.66
CA PHE A 533 20.80 34.03 37.55
C PHE A 533 21.31 32.65 37.98
N GLU A 534 20.43 31.86 38.58
CA GLU A 534 20.53 30.41 38.69
C GLU A 534 19.58 29.79 37.67
N ALA A 535 20.10 28.94 36.78
CA ALA A 535 19.29 28.27 35.76
C ALA A 535 19.00 26.82 36.14
N LYS A 536 17.75 26.41 35.92
CA LYS A 536 17.31 25.03 36.16
C LYS A 536 16.47 24.52 35.01
N VAL A 537 16.69 23.28 34.62
CA VAL A 537 15.88 22.60 33.60
C VAL A 537 14.59 22.10 34.24
N ALA A 538 13.45 22.44 33.63
CA ALA A 538 12.10 22.04 34.02
C ALA A 538 11.52 21.00 33.05
N ASP A 539 10.36 20.43 33.37
CA ASP A 539 9.63 19.48 32.50
C ASP A 539 10.44 18.23 32.08
N TYR A 540 11.48 17.89 32.86
CA TYR A 540 12.30 16.70 32.63
C TYR A 540 11.50 15.43 32.98
N GLY A 541 11.59 14.42 32.11
CA GLY A 541 10.80 13.19 32.25
C GLY A 541 9.44 13.22 31.54
N THR A 542 9.10 14.34 30.90
CA THR A 542 7.94 14.39 30.01
C THR A 542 8.23 13.62 28.73
N ALA A 543 7.52 12.52 28.47
CA ALA A 543 7.41 11.99 27.10
C ALA A 543 6.47 12.92 26.32
N LYS A 544 6.91 14.15 26.05
CA LYS A 544 6.08 15.15 25.39
C LYS A 544 5.95 14.78 23.93
N LEU A 545 4.75 14.38 23.50
CA LEU A 545 4.32 14.46 22.10
C LEU A 545 2.87 14.91 22.09
N VAL A 546 2.59 16.03 21.43
CA VAL A 546 1.96 16.05 20.10
C VAL A 546 1.96 17.53 19.69
N GLN A 547 2.98 17.98 18.95
CA GLN A 547 2.77 19.03 17.95
C GLN A 547 2.73 18.33 16.60
N VAL A 548 1.62 18.52 15.90
CA VAL A 548 1.46 18.07 14.52
C VAL A 548 2.28 19.04 13.68
N ASP A 549 3.34 18.55 13.05
CA ASP A 549 4.02 19.35 12.04
C ASP A 549 3.09 19.59 10.84
N SER A 550 3.45 20.51 9.95
CA SER A 550 2.65 20.81 8.74
C SER A 550 2.44 19.61 7.80
N THR A 551 3.07 18.46 8.07
CA THR A 551 2.93 17.20 7.34
C THR A 551 2.10 16.13 8.05
N GLY A 552 1.51 16.43 9.21
CA GLY A 552 0.63 15.50 9.90
C GLY A 552 1.35 14.46 10.76
N THR A 553 2.68 14.55 10.95
CA THR A 553 3.46 13.56 11.68
C THR A 553 3.69 13.99 13.14
N VAL A 554 3.57 13.03 14.07
CA VAL A 554 3.61 13.27 15.53
C VAL A 554 5.07 13.30 16.01
N MET A 555 5.55 14.45 16.53
CA MET A 555 6.96 14.69 16.92
C MET A 555 7.19 14.95 18.43
N PRO A 556 8.26 14.37 19.06
CA PRO A 556 8.67 14.68 20.44
C PRO A 556 9.16 16.11 20.62
N GLY A 557 8.67 16.75 21.68
CA GLY A 557 9.15 18.06 22.13
C GLY A 557 8.82 19.22 21.18
N ASN A 558 9.54 20.33 21.36
CA ASN A 558 9.43 21.53 20.54
C ASN A 558 10.17 21.34 19.20
N VAL A 559 9.41 21.39 18.09
CA VAL A 559 9.91 21.17 16.73
C VAL A 559 11.09 22.10 16.38
N ALA A 560 11.11 23.32 16.92
CA ALA A 560 12.17 24.29 16.69
C ALA A 560 13.53 23.89 17.30
N TYR A 561 13.56 22.92 18.23
CA TYR A 561 14.77 22.44 18.91
C TYR A 561 15.05 20.95 18.62
N ALA A 562 14.11 20.25 17.99
CA ALA A 562 14.18 18.81 17.81
C ALA A 562 15.32 18.39 16.87
N ALA A 563 15.99 17.31 17.25
CA ALA A 563 16.99 16.61 16.44
C ALA A 563 16.34 15.89 15.24
N PRO A 564 17.05 15.71 14.11
CA PRO A 564 16.50 15.07 12.92
C PRO A 564 16.00 13.62 13.16
N GLU A 565 16.70 12.88 14.03
CA GLU A 565 16.34 11.50 14.38
C GLU A 565 15.16 11.41 15.37
N ALA A 566 14.64 12.52 15.90
CA ALA A 566 13.55 12.52 16.86
C ALA A 566 12.28 11.80 16.36
N ARG A 567 12.13 11.69 15.02
CA ARG A 567 11.08 10.95 14.31
C ARG A 567 11.12 9.44 14.51
N ASP A 568 12.29 8.89 14.80
CA ASP A 568 12.52 7.45 14.85
C ASP A 568 12.73 6.98 16.30
N PRO A 569 11.73 6.32 16.93
CA PRO A 569 11.84 5.83 18.30
C PRO A 569 13.05 4.91 18.55
N ASP A 570 13.47 4.15 17.53
CA ASP A 570 14.58 3.20 17.64
C ASP A 570 15.95 3.90 17.69
N GLN A 571 15.99 5.19 17.33
CA GLN A 571 17.20 6.02 17.36
C GLN A 571 17.27 6.96 18.57
N HIS A 572 16.31 6.88 19.50
CA HIS A 572 16.27 7.77 20.65
C HIS A 572 17.47 7.55 21.57
N SER A 573 18.25 8.61 21.78
CA SER A 573 19.46 8.56 22.59
C SER A 573 19.74 9.91 23.27
N PRO A 574 20.62 9.97 24.29
CA PRO A 574 21.06 11.23 24.92
C PRO A 574 21.59 12.29 23.94
N ALA A 575 22.09 11.87 22.77
CA ALA A 575 22.57 12.77 21.72
C ALA A 575 21.47 13.69 21.15
N MET A 576 20.19 13.35 21.31
CA MET A 576 19.07 14.21 20.95
C MET A 576 19.03 15.48 21.80
N ASP A 577 19.20 15.34 23.12
CA ASP A 577 19.20 16.48 24.04
C ASP A 577 20.42 17.38 23.79
N VAL A 578 21.56 16.79 23.36
CA VAL A 578 22.75 17.55 22.98
C VAL A 578 22.45 18.45 21.78
N TYR A 579 21.73 17.94 20.77
CA TYR A 579 21.32 18.74 19.62
C TYR A 579 20.41 19.90 20.05
N SER A 580 19.38 19.60 20.84
CA SER A 580 18.46 20.61 21.34
C SER A 580 19.15 21.65 22.24
N TYR A 581 20.13 21.22 23.04
CA TYR A 581 21.00 22.09 23.82
C TYR A 581 21.85 23.02 22.93
N SER A 582 22.40 22.53 21.82
CA SER A 582 23.16 23.38 20.89
C SER A 582 22.27 24.41 20.18
N VAL A 583 21.01 24.06 19.87
CA VAL A 583 20.03 25.03 19.37
C VAL A 583 19.71 26.09 20.43
N LEU A 584 19.59 25.68 21.70
CA LEU A 584 19.40 26.61 22.81
C LEU A 584 20.59 27.58 22.98
N LEU A 585 21.83 27.08 22.87
CA LEU A 585 23.03 27.93 22.89
C LEU A 585 23.03 28.95 21.76
N MET A 586 22.59 28.54 20.56
CA MET A 586 22.47 29.42 19.41
C MET A 586 21.43 30.52 19.64
N GLU A 587 20.26 30.18 20.18
CA GLU A 587 19.22 31.16 20.52
C GLU A 587 19.73 32.20 21.54
N MET A 588 20.43 31.73 22.60
CA MET A 588 20.99 32.62 23.62
C MET A 588 22.08 33.55 23.07
N THR A 589 22.95 33.05 22.20
CA THR A 589 24.08 33.82 21.66
C THR A 589 23.67 34.86 20.62
N LEU A 590 22.66 34.54 19.79
CA LEU A 590 22.17 35.46 18.76
C LEU A 590 21.08 36.40 19.29
N GLY A 591 20.37 36.00 20.35
CA GLY A 591 19.20 36.72 20.87
C GLY A 591 18.03 36.71 19.87
N SER A 592 17.98 35.72 18.97
CA SER A 592 16.94 35.53 17.97
C SER A 592 16.43 34.09 18.02
N PRO A 593 15.14 33.85 17.65
CA PRO A 593 14.58 32.51 17.68
C PRO A 593 15.32 31.56 16.72
N PRO A 594 15.36 30.26 17.03
CA PRO A 594 16.02 29.28 16.18
C PRO A 594 15.25 29.06 14.88
N GLU A 595 15.97 28.89 13.77
CA GLU A 595 15.38 28.55 12.47
C GLU A 595 14.80 27.13 12.47
N MET A 596 13.79 26.89 11.61
CA MET A 596 13.02 25.64 11.63
C MET A 596 13.68 24.51 10.84
N THR A 597 14.42 24.80 9.78
CA THR A 597 15.07 23.77 8.96
C THR A 597 16.54 23.58 9.32
N MET A 598 17.07 22.37 9.07
CA MET A 598 18.48 22.07 9.36
C MET A 598 19.44 22.95 8.57
N ALA A 599 19.16 23.19 7.28
CA ALA A 599 20.01 24.01 6.43
C ALA A 599 20.07 25.46 6.93
N GLU A 600 18.92 26.04 7.32
CA GLU A 600 18.86 27.38 7.89
C GLU A 600 19.57 27.44 9.25
N ARG A 601 19.45 26.40 10.09
CA ARG A 601 20.19 26.31 11.37
C ARG A 601 21.71 26.27 11.17
N GLU A 602 22.22 25.58 10.15
CA GLU A 602 23.65 25.57 9.84
C GLU A 602 24.15 26.97 9.44
N VAL A 603 23.37 27.69 8.63
CA VAL A 603 23.65 29.08 8.26
C VAL A 603 23.58 30.00 9.48
N GLN A 604 22.54 29.85 10.31
CA GLN A 604 22.34 30.62 11.54
C GLN A 604 23.50 30.39 12.53
N ALA A 605 23.93 29.14 12.72
CA ALA A 605 25.10 28.82 13.53
C ALA A 605 26.39 29.46 12.97
N GLY A 606 26.50 29.57 11.64
CA GLY A 606 27.57 30.28 10.96
C GLY A 606 27.67 31.76 11.34
N SER A 607 26.57 32.40 11.72
CA SER A 607 26.49 33.83 12.06
C SER A 607 26.93 34.18 13.49
N VAL A 608 27.15 33.18 14.36
CA VAL A 608 27.60 33.39 15.74
C VAL A 608 29.02 33.98 15.75
N SER A 609 29.21 35.16 16.34
CA SER A 609 30.51 35.84 16.39
C SER A 609 31.47 35.25 17.43
N TRP A 610 30.95 34.64 18.50
CA TRP A 610 31.76 34.02 19.55
C TRP A 610 32.32 32.67 19.08
N SER A 611 33.60 32.64 18.71
CA SER A 611 34.28 31.51 18.06
C SER A 611 34.17 30.18 18.82
N ASP A 612 34.40 30.20 20.13
CA ASP A 612 34.35 29.01 20.97
C ASP A 612 32.92 28.45 21.04
N MET A 613 31.93 29.32 21.25
CA MET A 613 30.53 28.93 21.26
C MET A 613 30.05 28.43 19.89
N LYS A 614 30.46 29.10 18.81
CA LYS A 614 30.15 28.70 17.44
C LYS A 614 30.63 27.27 17.16
N SER A 615 31.86 26.95 17.56
CA SER A 615 32.44 25.62 17.38
C SER A 615 31.63 24.56 18.14
N LEU A 616 31.25 24.85 19.38
CA LEU A 616 30.43 23.95 20.20
C LEU A 616 29.02 23.73 19.61
N ILE A 617 28.39 24.80 19.13
CA ILE A 617 27.08 24.75 18.46
C ILE A 617 27.16 23.88 17.20
N GLN A 618 28.13 24.14 16.32
CA GLN A 618 28.29 23.41 15.05
C GLN A 618 28.51 21.90 15.24
N ILE A 619 29.29 21.51 16.26
CA ILE A 619 29.49 20.08 16.59
C ILE A 619 28.19 19.45 17.10
N GLY A 620 27.43 20.16 17.96
CA GLY A 620 26.22 19.58 18.55
C GLY A 620 25.00 19.56 17.63
N ILE A 621 24.91 20.45 16.62
CA ILE A 621 23.85 20.39 15.60
C ILE A 621 24.15 19.41 14.45
N ASN A 622 25.20 18.59 14.57
CA ASN A 622 25.55 17.62 13.52
C ASN A 622 24.38 16.64 13.26
N ALA A 623 24.10 16.35 11.99
CA ALA A 623 23.03 15.43 11.59
C ALA A 623 23.23 14.02 12.16
N SER A 624 24.48 13.56 12.30
CA SER A 624 24.81 12.26 12.86
C SER A 624 24.88 12.31 14.39
N PRO A 625 24.04 11.54 15.13
CA PRO A 625 24.07 11.52 16.59
C PRO A 625 25.43 11.11 17.17
N ARG A 626 26.18 10.25 16.47
CA ARG A 626 27.50 9.75 16.90
C ARG A 626 28.61 10.79 16.79
N ALA A 627 28.41 11.83 15.98
CA ALA A 627 29.38 12.91 15.80
C ALA A 627 29.22 14.02 16.84
N ARG A 628 28.12 14.00 17.62
CA ARG A 628 27.85 14.98 18.67
C ARG A 628 28.64 14.64 19.93
N LEU A 629 28.98 15.67 20.71
CA LEU A 629 29.60 15.49 22.02
C LEU A 629 28.61 14.89 23.02
N THR A 630 29.14 14.23 24.05
CA THR A 630 28.36 13.93 25.27
C THR A 630 28.24 15.18 26.14
N MET A 631 27.22 15.25 27.01
CA MET A 631 27.10 16.39 27.93
C MET A 631 28.32 16.55 28.86
N ALA A 632 28.98 15.47 29.23
CA ALA A 632 30.25 15.51 29.97
C ALA A 632 31.36 16.24 29.19
N GLN A 633 31.48 15.98 27.88
CA GLN A 633 32.43 16.67 27.01
C GLN A 633 32.04 18.13 26.79
N VAL A 634 30.75 18.42 26.64
CA VAL A 634 30.22 19.79 26.55
C VAL A 634 30.60 20.60 27.80
N ILE A 635 30.41 20.05 29.00
CA ILE A 635 30.79 20.70 30.27
C ILE A 635 32.29 21.03 30.27
N GLU A 636 33.13 20.10 29.83
CA GLU A 636 34.59 20.34 29.75
C GLU A 636 34.94 21.42 28.74
N SER A 637 34.26 21.47 27.59
CA SER A 637 34.44 22.55 26.61
C SER A 637 34.04 23.91 27.19
N LEU A 638 32.89 24.01 27.87
CA LEU A 638 32.40 25.27 28.45
C LEU A 638 33.34 25.83 29.53
N LYS A 639 34.05 24.97 30.28
CA LYS A 639 35.03 25.40 31.28
C LYS A 639 36.27 26.06 30.67
N ARG A 640 36.57 25.77 29.41
CA ARG A 640 37.75 26.30 28.70
C ARG A 640 37.47 27.61 27.96
N ILE A 641 36.20 28.00 27.85
CA ILE A 641 35.82 29.24 27.17
C ILE A 641 36.22 30.44 28.02
N ASN A 642 37.01 31.33 27.44
CA ASN A 642 37.46 32.56 28.08
C ASN A 642 36.56 33.73 27.66
N ILE A 643 35.96 34.44 28.63
CA ILE A 643 35.03 35.55 28.33
C ILE A 643 35.78 36.78 27.81
N PHE A 644 37.09 36.88 28.05
CA PHE A 644 37.91 38.06 27.75
C PHE A 644 38.34 38.19 26.28
N ASP A 645 38.15 37.17 25.43
CA ASP A 645 38.58 37.19 24.02
C ASP A 645 37.50 37.72 23.05
N THR A 646 36.44 38.38 23.55
CA THR A 646 35.28 38.85 22.75
C THR A 646 35.05 40.37 22.76
N LEU A 647 36.08 41.18 23.03
CA LEU A 647 36.03 42.64 22.79
C LEU A 647 36.36 43.00 21.35
#